data_AF-A7I388-F1
#
_entry.id   AF-A7I388-F1
#
_cell.length_a   1.000
_cell.length_b   1.000
_cell.length_c   1.000
_cell.angle_alpha   90.00
_cell.angle_beta   90.00
_cell.angle_gamma   90.00
#
_symmetry.space_group_name_H-M   'P 1'
#
loop_
_entity.id
_entity.type
_entity.pdbx_description
1 polymer ?
#
loop_
_entity_poly.entity_id
_entity_poly.type
_entity_poly.pdbx_seq_one_letter_code
_entity_poly.pdbx_strand_id
1 'polypeptide(L)'
;MLEKVMSAVGLTKANAQWAYEHIYNISYQDEGALNGDILSNLLTELSSNHLGHFIPILGKNVGFGEGHYMETLNKAISQYNNIVKKFDNSCRYEDITNMYLSTAIIHGNGYEKVKEEFTKLGVYGANDKIANNSLHLEVITKDTDATSIFSGSNLSTPALYALVNLNPFIVSNINSNAYSEIEKYRDEYSENYVSDKAKMFKALMDTPKVASYYDDYETGKKISYYTSVTDPDSTDEYNLTDTAYTFGTNKNDIVTASVGKANRIYTLAGDDTITLTSGSNYIEAGSGSDYIDLSGIKDTNSTNTIYADLKDSKDDKDSGNDTIIGSAGKDTMYGGSGYNTYKAGDGDTIEDDDKGQGSVYFNSNSPLTGGTYDKDKGCYVGGIYEYHLNGNTLIVTDTAKNESITINNYSKKDKSLGIDLIEADEIDIIISNATVTEGDESEPNKDGKAPYNTSIGIKLSRELKEDEFIIIQKYNYEKQSTELVLFGTLPQDYDTSLFKSLLSDNKTLDFSWYGNKTKEEDRKYCVGGVNIFAKSDNLTIRDIKPGYVTIKDDDKDPNDDKPETYDPLAIDLNNDGIKGTNLDYKINFDLDNNGFKEATSWIDNNDAFITIDKNNNGAIDNGSELFGNKSISNNAYAYTNPNAKNGFEALSEFDSNNDGIIDINDEKFANLNLLVA
;
A
#
# COMPACT_ATOMS: atom_id res chain seq x y z
N MET A 1 -2.60 59.62 -38.18
CA MET A 1 -1.90 60.20 -37.01
C MET A 1 -0.63 59.39 -36.70
N LEU A 2 -0.72 58.06 -36.67
CA LEU A 2 0.39 57.11 -36.49
C LEU A 2 1.53 57.27 -37.52
N GLU A 3 1.23 57.39 -38.81
CA GLU A 3 2.24 57.58 -39.87
C GLU A 3 3.07 58.87 -39.73
N LYS A 4 2.48 59.93 -39.14
CA LYS A 4 3.16 61.20 -38.84
C LYS A 4 4.05 61.13 -37.59
N VAL A 5 3.68 60.31 -36.61
CA VAL A 5 4.49 60.06 -35.40
C VAL A 5 5.71 59.21 -35.78
N MET A 6 5.52 58.20 -36.63
CA MET A 6 6.58 57.29 -37.10
C MET A 6 7.64 57.98 -37.96
N SER A 7 7.20 58.90 -38.84
CA SER A 7 8.14 59.71 -39.63
C SER A 7 8.89 60.75 -38.77
N ALA A 8 8.35 61.15 -37.62
CA ALA A 8 9.00 62.10 -36.69
C ALA A 8 10.08 61.44 -35.82
N VAL A 9 10.03 60.12 -35.61
CA VAL A 9 11.06 59.34 -34.91
C VAL A 9 12.01 58.58 -35.85
N GLY A 10 11.90 58.80 -37.17
CA GLY A 10 12.88 58.32 -38.16
C GLY A 10 12.68 56.89 -38.67
N LEU A 11 11.52 56.26 -38.45
CA LEU A 11 11.23 54.90 -38.89
C LEU A 11 10.46 54.88 -40.21
N THR A 12 11.07 54.34 -41.28
CA THR A 12 10.37 54.07 -42.56
C THR A 12 9.65 52.72 -42.53
N LYS A 13 8.71 52.47 -43.46
CA LYS A 13 7.99 51.19 -43.57
C LYS A 13 8.91 49.97 -43.71
N ALA A 14 10.06 50.12 -44.39
CA ALA A 14 11.06 49.05 -44.52
C ALA A 14 11.81 48.79 -43.19
N ASN A 15 12.10 49.85 -42.43
CA ASN A 15 12.70 49.73 -41.10
C ASN A 15 11.74 49.08 -40.09
N ALA A 16 10.43 49.34 -40.21
CA ALA A 16 9.43 48.70 -39.37
C ALA A 16 9.29 47.19 -39.65
N GLN A 17 9.33 46.78 -40.92
CA GLN A 17 9.31 45.35 -41.29
C GLN A 17 10.60 44.64 -40.84
N TRP A 18 11.76 45.25 -41.06
CA TRP A 18 13.03 44.71 -40.58
C TRP A 18 13.05 44.60 -39.05
N ALA A 19 12.60 45.64 -38.35
CA ALA A 19 12.46 45.63 -36.89
C ALA A 19 11.54 44.49 -36.45
N TYR A 20 10.35 44.37 -37.04
CA TYR A 20 9.40 43.29 -36.76
C TYR A 20 10.04 41.90 -36.90
N GLU A 21 10.78 41.65 -37.98
CA GLU A 21 11.42 40.35 -38.27
C GLU A 21 12.70 40.05 -37.47
N HIS A 22 13.39 41.07 -36.93
CA HIS A 22 14.76 40.92 -36.39
C HIS A 22 14.97 41.46 -34.97
N ILE A 23 14.05 42.25 -34.42
CA ILE A 23 14.12 42.80 -33.07
C ILE A 23 13.12 42.07 -32.19
N TYR A 24 13.56 41.57 -31.04
CA TYR A 24 12.69 41.01 -30.01
C TYR A 24 12.65 41.97 -28.81
N ASN A 25 11.46 42.44 -28.43
CA ASN A 25 11.26 43.29 -27.25
C ASN A 25 10.57 42.52 -26.14
N ILE A 26 11.03 42.70 -24.91
CA ILE A 26 10.42 42.10 -23.72
C ILE A 26 9.54 43.15 -23.03
N SER A 27 8.35 42.75 -22.60
CA SER A 27 7.46 43.63 -21.83
C SER A 27 6.68 42.85 -20.80
N TYR A 28 6.34 43.51 -19.70
CA TYR A 28 5.59 42.90 -18.61
C TYR A 28 4.10 43.18 -18.76
N GLN A 29 3.26 42.15 -18.76
CA GLN A 29 1.80 42.26 -18.92
C GLN A 29 1.07 41.55 -17.77
N ASP A 30 -0.18 41.93 -17.50
CA ASP A 30 -1.04 41.22 -16.54
C ASP A 30 -1.51 39.87 -17.10
N GLU A 31 -1.63 38.85 -16.25
CA GLU A 31 -2.19 37.54 -16.62
C GLU A 31 -3.71 37.62 -16.95
N GLY A 32 -4.15 36.96 -18.05
CA GLY A 32 -5.56 36.67 -18.36
C GLY A 32 -6.03 36.97 -19.80
N ALA A 33 -6.96 36.17 -20.33
CA ALA A 33 -7.47 36.29 -21.71
C ALA A 33 -8.40 37.50 -21.98
N LEU A 34 -8.83 38.22 -20.93
CA LEU A 34 -9.82 39.31 -21.06
C LEU A 34 -9.59 40.56 -20.22
N ASN A 35 -8.58 40.64 -19.34
CA ASN A 35 -8.53 41.72 -18.32
C ASN A 35 -7.13 42.31 -18.00
N GLY A 36 -6.16 42.25 -18.92
CA GLY A 36 -5.10 43.28 -18.89
C GLY A 36 -5.75 44.64 -19.21
N ASP A 37 -5.36 45.72 -18.54
CA ASP A 37 -5.90 47.07 -18.79
C ASP A 37 -6.04 47.26 -20.32
N ILE A 38 -7.27 47.53 -20.77
CA ILE A 38 -7.60 47.67 -22.20
C ILE A 38 -6.61 48.65 -22.86
N LEU A 39 -6.11 49.64 -22.11
CA LEU A 39 -5.09 50.57 -22.56
C LEU A 39 -3.71 49.93 -22.76
N SER A 40 -3.27 49.02 -21.89
CA SER A 40 -2.00 48.28 -21.97
C SER A 40 -2.00 47.32 -23.17
N ASN A 41 -3.08 46.55 -23.34
CA ASN A 41 -3.23 45.63 -24.46
C ASN A 41 -3.38 46.36 -25.81
N LEU A 42 -4.12 47.49 -25.84
CA LEU A 42 -4.29 48.34 -27.03
C LEU A 42 -3.01 49.10 -27.41
N LEU A 43 -2.25 49.65 -26.43
CA LEU A 43 -0.93 50.25 -26.70
C LEU A 43 0.05 49.18 -27.17
N THR A 44 -0.04 47.96 -26.65
CA THR A 44 0.81 46.83 -27.05
C THR A 44 0.50 46.41 -28.49
N GLU A 45 -0.76 46.25 -28.90
CA GLU A 45 -1.10 45.93 -30.31
C GLU A 45 -0.71 47.04 -31.30
N LEU A 46 -0.84 48.32 -30.90
CA LEU A 46 -0.44 49.45 -31.74
C LEU A 46 1.09 49.58 -31.87
N SER A 47 1.85 49.17 -30.86
CA SER A 47 3.32 49.20 -30.86
C SER A 47 3.96 47.93 -31.42
N SER A 48 3.32 46.76 -31.28
CA SER A 48 3.81 45.45 -31.72
C SER A 48 3.92 45.33 -33.25
N ASN A 49 3.04 46.00 -33.99
CA ASN A 49 3.11 46.03 -35.46
C ASN A 49 4.37 46.72 -36.01
N HIS A 50 5.16 47.41 -35.16
CA HIS A 50 6.23 48.29 -35.61
C HIS A 50 7.55 48.25 -34.82
N LEU A 51 7.59 47.65 -33.61
CA LEU A 51 8.80 47.66 -32.77
C LEU A 51 9.64 46.37 -32.80
N GLY A 52 9.16 45.27 -33.37
CA GLY A 52 9.80 43.96 -33.24
C GLY A 52 8.81 42.88 -32.79
N HIS A 53 9.22 41.61 -32.88
CA HIS A 53 8.56 40.52 -32.16
C HIS A 53 8.50 40.87 -30.67
N PHE A 54 7.30 40.83 -30.10
CA PHE A 54 7.10 41.18 -28.71
C PHE A 54 6.94 39.91 -27.90
N ILE A 55 7.74 39.79 -26.83
CA ILE A 55 7.77 38.66 -25.93
C ILE A 55 7.17 39.12 -24.59
N PRO A 56 5.89 38.86 -24.33
CA PRO A 56 5.26 39.23 -23.08
C PRO A 56 5.77 38.33 -21.94
N ILE A 57 6.29 38.94 -20.87
CA ILE A 57 6.44 38.30 -19.57
C ILE A 57 5.17 38.60 -18.80
N LEU A 58 4.36 37.58 -18.52
CA LEU A 58 3.16 37.77 -17.73
C LEU A 58 3.49 37.87 -16.24
N GLY A 59 2.73 38.70 -15.54
CA GLY A 59 2.90 39.02 -14.14
C GLY A 59 1.59 39.00 -13.39
N LYS A 60 1.69 38.98 -12.06
CA LYS A 60 0.53 39.04 -11.17
C LYS A 60 -0.33 40.26 -11.54
N ASN A 61 -1.64 40.04 -11.67
CA ASN A 61 -2.60 41.12 -11.87
C ASN A 61 -2.61 42.04 -10.63
N VAL A 62 -2.17 43.29 -10.82
CA VAL A 62 -2.11 44.32 -9.77
C VAL A 62 -3.29 45.31 -9.81
N GLY A 63 -4.26 45.08 -10.71
CA GLY A 63 -5.49 45.87 -10.78
C GLY A 63 -5.31 47.29 -11.36
N PHE A 64 -6.44 47.99 -11.51
CA PHE A 64 -6.48 49.32 -12.14
C PHE A 64 -5.94 50.40 -11.19
N GLY A 65 -4.74 50.91 -11.49
CA GLY A 65 -4.12 52.06 -10.78
C GLY A 65 -2.77 51.78 -10.14
N GLU A 66 -2.38 50.51 -9.96
CA GLU A 66 -1.05 50.09 -9.49
C GLU A 66 -0.17 49.62 -10.66
N GLY A 67 -0.20 50.35 -11.79
CA GLY A 67 0.48 49.94 -13.01
C GLY A 67 1.92 49.47 -12.78
N HIS A 68 2.35 48.47 -13.54
CA HIS A 68 3.66 47.84 -13.38
C HIS A 68 4.80 48.87 -13.41
N TYR A 69 5.41 49.13 -12.26
CA TYR A 69 6.56 50.03 -12.16
C TYR A 69 7.74 49.47 -12.96
N MET A 70 8.56 50.37 -13.52
CA MET A 70 9.81 50.01 -14.22
C MET A 70 10.73 49.10 -13.38
N GLU A 71 10.66 49.20 -12.05
CA GLU A 71 11.40 48.32 -11.14
C GLU A 71 10.95 46.85 -11.23
N THR A 72 9.64 46.59 -11.34
CA THR A 72 9.07 45.24 -11.50
C THR A 72 9.47 44.62 -12.82
N LEU A 73 9.38 45.40 -13.92
CA LEU A 73 9.85 44.99 -15.24
C LEU A 73 11.35 44.65 -15.24
N ASN A 74 12.19 45.50 -14.63
CA ASN A 74 13.63 45.25 -14.53
C ASN A 74 13.95 43.99 -13.71
N LYS A 75 13.20 43.72 -12.63
CA LYS A 75 13.33 42.49 -11.84
C LYS A 75 12.96 41.25 -12.66
N ALA A 76 11.85 41.29 -13.38
CA ALA A 76 11.40 40.19 -14.24
C ALA A 76 12.40 39.91 -15.38
N ILE A 77 12.88 40.95 -16.07
CA ILE A 77 13.91 40.82 -17.12
C ILE A 77 15.21 40.24 -16.56
N SER A 78 15.64 40.68 -15.37
CA SER A 78 16.84 40.15 -14.71
C SER A 78 16.71 38.66 -14.40
N GLN A 79 15.56 38.23 -13.89
CA GLN A 79 15.25 36.83 -13.62
C GLN A 79 15.25 36.00 -14.91
N TYR A 80 14.61 36.51 -15.96
CA TYR A 80 14.58 35.89 -17.27
C TYR A 80 15.98 35.66 -17.85
N ASN A 81 16.81 36.71 -17.84
CA ASN A 81 18.18 36.66 -18.34
C ASN A 81 19.04 35.68 -17.53
N ASN A 82 18.73 35.48 -16.25
CA ASN A 82 19.40 34.47 -15.43
C ASN A 82 19.00 33.05 -15.84
N ILE A 83 17.70 32.80 -16.06
CA ILE A 83 17.15 31.51 -16.45
C ILE A 83 17.70 31.07 -17.82
N VAL A 84 17.60 31.92 -18.84
CA VAL A 84 18.01 31.58 -20.22
C VAL A 84 19.48 31.15 -20.28
N LYS A 85 20.36 31.77 -19.49
CA LYS A 85 21.80 31.44 -19.46
C LYS A 85 22.11 30.03 -18.93
N LYS A 86 21.15 29.37 -18.27
CA LYS A 86 21.33 28.03 -17.69
C LYS A 86 21.05 26.94 -18.71
N PHE A 87 20.15 27.21 -19.66
CA PHE A 87 19.78 26.28 -20.71
C PHE A 87 20.81 26.28 -21.84
N ASP A 88 20.80 25.23 -22.64
CA ASP A 88 21.61 25.14 -23.85
C ASP A 88 21.23 26.23 -24.88
N ASN A 89 22.02 26.32 -25.95
CA ASN A 89 21.82 27.35 -26.99
C ASN A 89 20.51 27.17 -27.79
N SER A 90 19.75 26.09 -27.56
CA SER A 90 18.44 25.89 -28.21
C SER A 90 17.31 26.62 -27.49
N CYS A 91 17.46 26.93 -26.19
CA CYS A 91 16.48 27.68 -25.43
C CYS A 91 16.52 29.17 -25.77
N ARG A 92 15.39 29.68 -26.25
CA ARG A 92 15.16 31.07 -26.64
C ARG A 92 14.21 31.74 -25.66
N TYR A 93 14.17 33.07 -25.74
CA TYR A 93 13.13 33.82 -25.04
C TYR A 93 11.71 33.35 -25.46
N GLU A 94 11.48 32.93 -26.69
CA GLU A 94 10.16 32.41 -27.07
C GLU A 94 9.73 31.18 -26.24
N ASP A 95 10.68 30.28 -25.91
CA ASP A 95 10.37 29.02 -25.23
C ASP A 95 9.95 29.24 -23.78
N ILE A 96 10.67 30.11 -23.06
CA ILE A 96 10.30 30.49 -21.69
C ILE A 96 8.94 31.22 -21.66
N THR A 97 8.61 31.96 -22.71
CA THR A 97 7.30 32.63 -22.82
C THR A 97 6.18 31.64 -23.09
N ASN A 98 6.38 30.71 -24.01
CA ASN A 98 5.43 29.63 -24.27
C ASN A 98 5.20 28.78 -23.02
N MET A 99 6.25 28.52 -22.24
CA MET A 99 6.16 27.83 -20.96
C MET A 99 5.27 28.59 -19.96
N TYR A 100 5.47 29.90 -19.77
CA TYR A 100 4.60 30.71 -18.90
C TYR A 100 3.15 30.72 -19.40
N LEU A 101 2.93 30.85 -20.71
CA LEU A 101 1.59 30.86 -21.31
C LEU A 101 0.88 29.52 -21.11
N SER A 102 1.53 28.39 -21.42
CA SER A 102 0.97 27.05 -21.20
C SER A 102 0.66 26.83 -19.71
N THR A 103 1.55 27.27 -18.82
CA THR A 103 1.35 27.13 -17.37
C THR A 103 0.17 27.99 -16.91
N ALA A 104 -0.02 29.19 -17.48
CA ALA A 104 -1.17 30.04 -17.18
C ALA A 104 -2.50 29.39 -17.63
N ILE A 105 -2.50 28.65 -18.74
CA ILE A 105 -3.69 27.90 -19.20
C ILE A 105 -4.09 26.84 -18.16
N ILE A 106 -3.12 26.08 -17.64
CA ILE A 106 -3.39 24.99 -16.69
C ILE A 106 -3.65 25.52 -15.26
N HIS A 107 -2.83 26.47 -14.81
CA HIS A 107 -2.72 26.84 -13.39
C HIS A 107 -3.23 28.24 -13.06
N GLY A 108 -3.49 29.09 -14.05
CA GLY A 108 -3.94 30.49 -13.86
C GLY A 108 -2.80 31.48 -13.59
N ASN A 109 -1.84 31.12 -12.73
CA ASN A 109 -0.69 31.98 -12.37
C ASN A 109 0.61 31.50 -13.00
N GLY A 110 0.71 31.57 -14.33
CA GLY A 110 1.79 30.94 -15.10
C GLY A 110 3.19 31.32 -14.65
N TYR A 111 3.45 32.60 -14.38
CA TYR A 111 4.78 33.06 -13.96
C TYR A 111 5.16 32.59 -12.56
N GLU A 112 4.26 32.74 -11.60
CA GLU A 112 4.47 32.34 -10.20
C GLU A 112 4.69 30.83 -10.11
N LYS A 113 3.84 30.05 -10.81
CA LYS A 113 3.91 28.60 -10.82
C LYS A 113 5.21 28.09 -11.43
N VAL A 114 5.61 28.58 -12.61
CA VAL A 114 6.92 28.22 -13.19
C VAL A 114 8.06 28.56 -12.22
N LYS A 115 8.00 29.73 -11.57
CA LYS A 115 9.04 30.14 -10.63
C LYS A 115 9.15 29.18 -9.44
N GLU A 116 8.02 28.78 -8.88
CA GLU A 116 7.94 27.78 -7.80
C GLU A 116 8.51 26.43 -8.26
N GLU A 117 8.08 25.93 -9.41
CA GLU A 117 8.55 24.65 -9.95
C GLU A 117 10.05 24.65 -10.25
N PHE A 118 10.57 25.71 -10.87
CA PHE A 118 12.02 25.86 -11.06
C PHE A 118 12.80 25.98 -9.74
N THR A 119 12.17 26.47 -8.68
CA THR A 119 12.79 26.51 -7.35
C THR A 119 12.86 25.10 -6.76
N LYS A 120 11.76 24.32 -6.85
CA LYS A 120 11.73 22.90 -6.46
C LYS A 120 12.76 22.06 -7.23
N LEU A 121 12.88 22.32 -8.53
CA LEU A 121 13.84 21.66 -9.42
C LEU A 121 15.30 22.09 -9.16
N GLY A 122 15.55 23.07 -8.31
CA GLY A 122 16.90 23.59 -8.05
C GLY A 122 17.48 24.43 -9.20
N VAL A 123 16.65 24.83 -10.16
CA VAL A 123 17.04 25.71 -11.28
C VAL A 123 17.30 27.12 -10.75
N TYR A 124 16.55 27.60 -9.75
CA TYR A 124 16.86 28.84 -9.04
C TYR A 124 17.83 28.58 -7.87
N GLY A 125 18.99 29.24 -7.86
CA GLY A 125 19.93 29.20 -6.73
C GLY A 125 21.05 28.14 -6.81
N ALA A 126 21.10 27.29 -7.83
CA ALA A 126 22.27 26.46 -8.09
C ALA A 126 23.52 27.35 -8.26
N ASN A 127 24.55 27.12 -7.44
CA ASN A 127 25.88 27.71 -7.68
C ASN A 127 26.30 27.38 -9.12
N ASP A 128 26.94 28.33 -9.81
CA ASP A 128 27.33 28.33 -11.24
C ASP A 128 28.13 27.07 -11.73
N LYS A 129 28.32 26.05 -10.89
CA LYS A 129 28.94 24.77 -11.23
C LYS A 129 28.01 23.78 -11.97
N ILE A 130 26.69 23.94 -11.96
CA ILE A 130 25.77 22.95 -12.58
C ILE A 130 25.30 23.37 -14.00
N ALA A 131 25.26 24.66 -14.32
CA ALA A 131 24.67 25.13 -15.58
C ALA A 131 25.66 25.95 -16.42
N ASN A 132 26.67 25.27 -16.97
CA ASN A 132 27.48 25.81 -18.07
C ASN A 132 26.72 25.63 -19.40
N ASN A 133 25.52 26.19 -19.53
CA ASN A 133 24.73 26.12 -20.77
C ASN A 133 24.39 24.66 -21.18
N SER A 134 24.00 23.83 -20.20
CA SER A 134 23.84 22.37 -20.34
C SER A 134 22.42 21.85 -20.07
N LEU A 135 21.54 22.68 -19.50
CA LEU A 135 20.16 22.27 -19.24
C LEU A 135 19.37 22.24 -20.54
N HIS A 136 18.51 21.26 -20.70
CA HIS A 136 17.65 21.17 -21.88
C HIS A 136 16.19 21.44 -21.47
N LEU A 137 15.49 22.25 -22.27
CA LEU A 137 14.08 22.60 -22.06
C LEU A 137 13.26 22.12 -23.25
N GLU A 138 12.27 21.29 -22.96
CA GLU A 138 11.20 20.95 -23.90
C GLU A 138 9.90 21.58 -23.41
N VAL A 139 9.20 22.33 -24.29
CA VAL A 139 7.95 23.02 -23.95
C VAL A 139 6.78 22.33 -24.64
N ILE A 140 5.76 22.01 -23.86
CA ILE A 140 4.53 21.38 -24.33
C ILE A 140 3.49 22.48 -24.52
N THR A 141 2.97 22.60 -25.72
CA THR A 141 1.95 23.60 -26.08
C THR A 141 0.64 22.91 -26.45
N LYS A 142 -0.44 23.69 -26.59
CA LYS A 142 -1.75 23.14 -26.97
C LYS A 142 -1.71 22.37 -28.30
N ASP A 143 -0.85 22.77 -29.23
CA ASP A 143 -0.75 22.17 -30.57
C ASP A 143 0.19 20.95 -30.58
N THR A 144 0.84 20.69 -29.44
CA THR A 144 1.68 19.51 -29.21
C THR A 144 0.80 18.29 -28.91
N ASP A 145 1.14 17.14 -29.50
CA ASP A 145 0.52 15.87 -29.16
C ASP A 145 1.08 15.35 -27.82
N ALA A 146 0.51 15.83 -26.73
CA ALA A 146 0.91 15.44 -25.38
C ALA A 146 0.78 13.92 -25.15
N THR A 147 -0.17 13.25 -25.83
CA THR A 147 -0.33 11.79 -25.71
C THR A 147 0.75 11.01 -26.41
N SER A 148 1.41 11.58 -27.43
CA SER A 148 2.61 11.00 -28.02
C SER A 148 3.85 11.23 -27.15
N ILE A 149 3.96 12.39 -26.47
CA ILE A 149 5.07 12.69 -25.57
C ILE A 149 5.03 11.79 -24.33
N PHE A 150 3.85 11.66 -23.74
CA PHE A 150 3.59 10.84 -22.57
C PHE A 150 3.05 9.47 -22.99
N SER A 151 3.90 8.68 -23.64
CA SER A 151 3.54 7.32 -24.08
C SER A 151 4.56 6.28 -23.66
N GLY A 152 4.07 5.07 -23.33
CA GLY A 152 4.86 3.92 -22.94
C GLY A 152 5.30 3.93 -21.46
N SER A 153 5.78 2.78 -20.99
CA SER A 153 6.18 2.54 -19.59
C SER A 153 7.54 3.14 -19.20
N ASN A 154 8.35 3.60 -20.17
CA ASN A 154 9.71 4.09 -19.92
C ASN A 154 9.83 5.60 -20.10
N LEU A 155 8.96 6.38 -19.45
CA LEU A 155 9.13 7.82 -19.37
C LEU A 155 10.42 8.17 -18.64
N SER A 156 11.17 9.14 -19.17
CA SER A 156 12.28 9.73 -18.42
C SER A 156 11.75 10.37 -17.13
N THR A 157 12.53 10.36 -16.05
CA THR A 157 12.15 11.02 -14.78
C THR A 157 11.65 12.46 -14.97
N PRO A 158 12.29 13.30 -15.82
CA PRO A 158 11.79 14.63 -16.12
C PRO A 158 10.40 14.65 -16.78
N ALA A 159 10.13 13.72 -17.71
CA ALA A 159 8.84 13.64 -18.38
C ALA A 159 7.74 13.15 -17.44
N LEU A 160 8.04 12.13 -16.62
CA LEU A 160 7.13 11.63 -15.59
C LEU A 160 6.79 12.72 -14.57
N TYR A 161 7.80 13.46 -14.10
CA TYR A 161 7.61 14.61 -13.21
C TYR A 161 6.70 15.67 -13.82
N ALA A 162 6.92 15.98 -15.10
CA ALA A 162 6.09 16.94 -15.81
C ALA A 162 4.63 16.49 -15.90
N LEU A 163 4.40 15.21 -16.18
CA LEU A 163 3.05 14.64 -16.27
C LEU A 163 2.32 14.64 -14.92
N VAL A 164 2.97 14.12 -13.86
CA VAL A 164 2.38 14.00 -12.51
C VAL A 164 2.02 15.38 -11.95
N ASN A 165 2.87 16.38 -12.15
CA ASN A 165 2.66 17.75 -11.66
C ASN A 165 1.85 18.64 -12.63
N LEU A 166 1.41 18.10 -13.77
CA LEU A 166 0.74 18.85 -14.84
C LEU A 166 1.55 20.09 -15.29
N ASN A 167 2.86 19.92 -15.43
CA ASN A 167 3.79 20.94 -15.92
C ASN A 167 3.94 20.86 -17.44
N PRO A 168 3.70 21.94 -18.20
CA PRO A 168 3.82 21.97 -19.67
C PRO A 168 5.25 22.19 -20.14
N PHE A 169 6.21 21.66 -19.40
CA PHE A 169 7.61 21.75 -19.72
C PHE A 169 8.40 20.62 -19.04
N ILE A 170 9.45 20.19 -19.71
CA ILE A 170 10.36 19.15 -19.23
C ILE A 170 11.76 19.76 -19.16
N VAL A 171 12.38 19.69 -17.98
CA VAL A 171 13.75 20.17 -17.76
C VAL A 171 14.68 18.98 -17.57
N SER A 172 15.56 18.75 -18.54
CA SER A 172 16.52 17.65 -18.50
C SER A 172 17.92 18.12 -18.11
N ASN A 173 18.80 17.16 -17.80
CA ASN A 173 20.19 17.37 -17.37
C ASN A 173 20.33 18.12 -16.02
N ILE A 174 19.39 17.92 -15.11
CA ILE A 174 19.46 18.42 -13.73
C ILE A 174 19.52 17.26 -12.73
N ASN A 175 20.23 17.46 -11.63
CA ASN A 175 20.11 16.63 -10.44
C ASN A 175 19.19 17.36 -9.46
N SER A 176 17.97 16.86 -9.29
CA SER A 176 16.94 17.49 -8.47
C SER A 176 16.39 16.51 -7.44
N ASN A 177 16.26 16.96 -6.20
CA ASN A 177 15.59 16.18 -5.16
C ASN A 177 14.15 15.83 -5.57
N ALA A 178 13.44 16.71 -6.27
CA ALA A 178 12.09 16.44 -6.76
C ALA A 178 12.07 15.28 -7.78
N TYR A 179 13.14 15.11 -8.57
CA TYR A 179 13.30 13.96 -9.44
C TYR A 179 13.68 12.70 -8.67
N SER A 180 14.51 12.82 -7.64
CA SER A 180 14.80 11.69 -6.77
C SER A 180 13.55 11.19 -6.04
N GLU A 181 12.66 12.09 -5.59
CA GLU A 181 11.41 11.70 -4.93
C GLU A 181 10.45 10.96 -5.87
N ILE A 182 10.22 11.46 -7.08
CA ILE A 182 9.31 10.77 -8.02
C ILE A 182 9.89 9.43 -8.50
N GLU A 183 11.22 9.30 -8.56
CA GLU A 183 11.89 8.07 -8.95
C GLU A 183 11.67 6.93 -7.94
N LYS A 184 11.49 7.25 -6.65
CA LYS A 184 11.19 6.25 -5.61
C LYS A 184 9.90 5.50 -5.89
N TYR A 185 8.91 6.19 -6.43
CA TYR A 185 7.57 5.67 -6.71
C TYR A 185 7.37 5.35 -8.20
N ARG A 186 8.46 5.12 -8.95
CA ARG A 186 8.37 4.94 -10.41
C ARG A 186 7.40 3.83 -10.80
N ASP A 187 7.37 2.75 -10.03
CA ASP A 187 6.57 1.56 -10.33
C ASP A 187 5.06 1.77 -10.07
N GLU A 188 4.68 2.78 -9.28
CA GLU A 188 3.28 3.19 -9.07
C GLU A 188 2.65 3.77 -10.35
N TYR A 189 3.46 4.36 -11.22
CA TYR A 189 2.98 5.06 -12.40
C TYR A 189 2.85 4.10 -13.59
N SER A 190 1.85 3.24 -13.53
CA SER A 190 1.55 2.25 -14.57
C SER A 190 1.38 2.86 -15.97
N GLU A 191 1.47 2.03 -17.01
CA GLU A 191 1.22 2.49 -18.39
C GLU A 191 -0.19 3.08 -18.55
N ASN A 192 -1.17 2.55 -17.82
CA ASN A 192 -2.55 3.04 -17.83
C ASN A 192 -2.69 4.38 -17.11
N TYR A 193 -2.05 4.53 -15.94
CA TYR A 193 -1.96 5.81 -15.25
C TYR A 193 -1.40 6.88 -16.20
N VAL A 194 -0.23 6.61 -16.81
CA VAL A 194 0.45 7.55 -17.71
C VAL A 194 -0.45 7.92 -18.88
N SER A 195 -1.07 6.93 -19.53
CA SER A 195 -1.95 7.16 -20.69
C SER A 195 -3.16 8.03 -20.33
N ASP A 196 -3.80 7.77 -19.19
CA ASP A 196 -4.99 8.51 -18.78
C ASP A 196 -4.67 9.88 -18.20
N LYS A 197 -3.57 10.00 -17.47
CA LYS A 197 -3.07 11.29 -16.97
C LYS A 197 -2.69 12.19 -18.15
N ALA A 198 -2.14 11.64 -19.23
CA ALA A 198 -1.84 12.40 -20.45
C ALA A 198 -3.12 12.93 -21.13
N LYS A 199 -4.23 12.18 -21.09
CA LYS A 199 -5.54 12.67 -21.56
C LYS A 199 -6.03 13.83 -20.70
N MET A 200 -5.90 13.74 -19.37
CA MET A 200 -6.22 14.85 -18.48
C MET A 200 -5.36 16.08 -18.77
N PHE A 201 -4.04 15.88 -18.92
CA PHE A 201 -3.09 16.94 -19.27
C PHE A 201 -3.53 17.66 -20.54
N LYS A 202 -3.86 16.90 -21.59
CA LYS A 202 -4.34 17.43 -22.87
C LYS A 202 -5.68 18.16 -22.72
N ALA A 203 -6.62 17.61 -21.94
CA ALA A 203 -7.91 18.22 -21.65
C ALA A 203 -7.79 19.62 -21.01
N LEU A 204 -6.82 19.80 -20.10
CA LEU A 204 -6.55 21.10 -19.47
C LEU A 204 -6.01 22.14 -20.47
N MET A 205 -5.23 21.70 -21.46
CA MET A 205 -4.64 22.56 -22.48
C MET A 205 -5.63 23.02 -23.57
N ASP A 206 -6.67 22.23 -23.84
CA ASP A 206 -7.55 22.44 -25.01
C ASP A 206 -8.75 23.37 -24.76
N THR A 207 -9.25 23.51 -23.51
CA THR A 207 -10.45 24.31 -23.11
C THR A 207 -11.77 24.03 -23.88
N PRO A 208 -12.95 24.13 -23.23
CA PRO A 208 -13.46 23.30 -22.15
C PRO A 208 -14.42 22.18 -22.64
N LYS A 209 -14.45 21.80 -23.92
CA LYS A 209 -15.32 20.71 -24.39
C LYS A 209 -14.66 19.35 -24.20
N VAL A 210 -14.81 18.77 -23.01
CA VAL A 210 -14.36 17.40 -22.73
C VAL A 210 -15.51 16.52 -22.25
N ALA A 211 -15.53 15.28 -22.73
CA ALA A 211 -16.60 14.30 -22.48
C ALA A 211 -16.43 13.50 -21.17
N SER A 212 -15.37 13.77 -20.42
CA SER A 212 -14.95 12.99 -19.25
C SER A 212 -14.78 13.88 -18.02
N TYR A 213 -15.01 13.29 -16.85
CA TYR A 213 -14.70 13.90 -15.55
C TYR A 213 -13.29 13.52 -15.13
N TYR A 214 -12.52 14.47 -14.61
CA TYR A 214 -11.17 14.24 -14.08
C TYR A 214 -11.04 14.86 -12.69
N ASP A 215 -10.47 14.11 -11.76
CA ASP A 215 -10.12 14.55 -10.40
C ASP A 215 -8.67 14.15 -10.11
N ASP A 216 -7.82 15.14 -9.80
CA ASP A 216 -6.41 14.92 -9.50
C ASP A 216 -6.06 15.47 -8.13
N TYR A 217 -5.69 14.58 -7.22
CA TYR A 217 -5.41 14.92 -5.83
C TYR A 217 -4.04 15.58 -5.68
N GLU A 218 -3.05 15.17 -6.48
CA GLU A 218 -1.68 15.73 -6.45
C GLU A 218 -1.69 17.24 -6.73
N THR A 219 -2.41 17.69 -7.76
CA THR A 219 -2.49 19.13 -8.12
C THR A 219 -3.75 19.83 -7.63
N GLY A 220 -4.72 19.08 -7.09
CA GLY A 220 -6.05 19.58 -6.71
C GLY A 220 -6.93 20.01 -7.89
N LYS A 221 -6.59 19.60 -9.12
CA LYS A 221 -7.31 20.01 -10.34
C LYS A 221 -8.51 19.11 -10.59
N LYS A 222 -9.64 19.73 -10.90
CA LYS A 222 -10.87 19.04 -11.29
C LYS A 222 -11.40 19.57 -12.61
N ILE A 223 -11.76 18.67 -13.51
CA ILE A 223 -12.48 18.99 -14.74
C ILE A 223 -13.84 18.31 -14.65
N SER A 224 -14.90 19.12 -14.58
CA SER A 224 -16.27 18.62 -14.54
C SER A 224 -17.10 19.24 -15.66
N TYR A 225 -17.95 18.43 -16.29
CA TYR A 225 -18.89 18.89 -17.29
C TYR A 225 -20.32 18.71 -16.77
N TYR A 226 -20.99 19.83 -16.53
CA TYR A 226 -22.45 19.87 -16.36
C TYR A 226 -23.04 20.57 -17.58
N THR A 227 -23.56 19.83 -18.56
CA THR A 227 -24.53 20.44 -19.48
C THR A 227 -25.82 20.70 -18.74
N SER A 228 -25.99 21.93 -18.27
CA SER A 228 -27.34 22.51 -18.22
C SER A 228 -27.64 23.10 -19.61
N VAL A 229 -27.82 22.24 -20.61
CA VAL A 229 -28.55 22.66 -21.80
C VAL A 229 -30.00 22.42 -21.45
N THR A 230 -30.70 23.49 -21.08
CA THR A 230 -32.16 23.53 -21.20
C THR A 230 -32.45 23.62 -22.69
N ASP A 231 -32.34 22.48 -23.39
CA ASP A 231 -33.06 22.28 -24.63
C ASP A 231 -34.44 21.74 -24.23
N PRO A 232 -35.51 22.56 -24.27
CA PRO A 232 -36.84 22.11 -23.89
C PRO A 232 -37.42 21.03 -24.82
N ASP A 233 -36.75 20.73 -25.94
CA ASP A 233 -37.15 19.72 -26.92
C ASP A 233 -36.20 18.50 -26.97
N SER A 234 -35.11 18.45 -26.20
CA SER A 234 -34.26 17.25 -26.16
C SER A 234 -34.83 16.21 -25.20
N THR A 235 -35.16 15.03 -25.73
CA THR A 235 -35.41 13.81 -24.96
C THR A 235 -34.10 13.09 -24.60
N ASP A 236 -32.97 13.74 -24.80
CA ASP A 236 -31.66 13.17 -24.52
C ASP A 236 -31.47 13.16 -23.00
N GLU A 237 -31.58 11.95 -22.46
CA GLU A 237 -31.22 11.55 -21.11
C GLU A 237 -29.94 12.27 -20.67
N TYR A 238 -29.93 12.83 -19.45
CA TYR A 238 -28.77 13.51 -18.87
C TYR A 238 -27.51 12.66 -19.06
N ASN A 239 -26.64 13.03 -20.02
CA ASN A 239 -25.41 12.31 -20.27
C ASN A 239 -24.43 12.61 -19.12
N LEU A 240 -24.52 11.82 -18.05
CA LEU A 240 -23.39 11.54 -17.17
C LEU A 240 -22.20 11.18 -18.06
N THR A 241 -21.02 11.73 -17.78
CA THR A 241 -19.79 11.43 -18.52
C THR A 241 -19.61 9.91 -18.63
N ASP A 242 -19.31 9.40 -19.84
CA ASP A 242 -19.21 7.94 -20.07
C ASP A 242 -18.11 7.32 -19.19
N THR A 243 -17.05 8.07 -18.87
CA THR A 243 -15.99 7.64 -17.95
C THR A 243 -15.51 8.79 -17.06
N ALA A 244 -15.37 8.52 -15.76
CA ALA A 244 -14.73 9.40 -14.79
C ALA A 244 -13.32 8.87 -14.45
N TYR A 245 -12.37 9.78 -14.24
CA TYR A 245 -10.98 9.47 -13.93
C TYR A 245 -10.60 10.12 -12.60
N THR A 246 -10.00 9.34 -11.71
CA THR A 246 -9.47 9.79 -10.43
C THR A 246 -7.99 9.43 -10.33
N PHE A 247 -7.16 10.40 -9.99
CA PHE A 247 -5.73 10.23 -9.75
C PHE A 247 -5.42 10.66 -8.32
N GLY A 248 -4.95 9.72 -7.51
CA GLY A 248 -4.49 9.89 -6.13
C GLY A 248 -3.04 10.36 -6.04
N THR A 249 -2.42 10.07 -4.90
CA THR A 249 -1.10 10.49 -4.46
C THR A 249 -0.36 9.31 -3.82
N ASN A 250 0.96 9.42 -3.63
CA ASN A 250 1.72 8.37 -2.91
C ASN A 250 1.51 8.41 -1.38
N LYS A 251 0.29 8.73 -0.93
CA LYS A 251 -0.15 8.82 0.47
C LYS A 251 -1.56 8.23 0.53
N ASN A 252 -1.94 7.80 1.73
CA ASN A 252 -3.27 7.28 2.02
C ASN A 252 -4.38 8.21 1.52
N ASP A 253 -5.10 7.74 0.51
CA ASP A 253 -6.18 8.41 -0.15
C ASP A 253 -7.53 7.83 0.22
N ILE A 254 -8.55 8.70 0.21
CA ILE A 254 -9.94 8.28 0.36
C ILE A 254 -10.69 8.66 -0.92
N VAL A 255 -11.07 7.65 -1.68
CA VAL A 255 -11.80 7.79 -2.93
C VAL A 255 -13.23 7.31 -2.75
N THR A 256 -14.18 8.23 -2.92
CA THR A 256 -15.60 7.92 -3.00
C THR A 256 -16.14 8.43 -4.32
N ALA A 257 -16.67 7.55 -5.16
CA ALA A 257 -17.24 7.96 -6.44
C ALA A 257 -18.61 7.31 -6.71
N SER A 258 -19.49 8.14 -7.30
CA SER A 258 -20.87 7.79 -7.69
C SER A 258 -21.26 8.40 -9.04
N VAL A 259 -20.28 8.88 -9.80
CA VAL A 259 -20.48 9.65 -11.04
C VAL A 259 -19.94 8.90 -12.24
N GLY A 260 -20.79 8.70 -13.26
CA GLY A 260 -20.41 8.08 -14.53
C GLY A 260 -20.90 6.64 -14.70
N LYS A 261 -20.94 6.17 -15.96
CA LYS A 261 -21.22 4.76 -16.28
C LYS A 261 -20.00 3.85 -16.05
N ALA A 262 -18.80 4.43 -16.08
CA ALA A 262 -17.54 3.76 -15.77
C ALA A 262 -16.56 4.67 -15.03
N ASN A 263 -15.68 4.09 -14.21
CA ASN A 263 -14.63 4.84 -13.49
C ASN A 263 -13.25 4.22 -13.73
N ARG A 264 -12.22 5.06 -13.78
CA ARG A 264 -10.81 4.67 -13.81
C ARG A 264 -10.10 5.36 -12.65
N ILE A 265 -9.63 4.58 -11.69
CA ILE A 265 -9.10 5.05 -10.42
C ILE A 265 -7.67 4.55 -10.28
N TYR A 266 -6.78 5.47 -9.91
CA TYR A 266 -5.38 5.20 -9.64
C TYR A 266 -5.03 5.89 -8.33
N THR A 267 -4.77 5.17 -7.24
CA THR A 267 -4.45 5.81 -5.95
C THR A 267 -2.95 5.88 -5.66
N LEU A 268 -2.13 5.02 -6.28
CA LEU A 268 -0.67 4.94 -6.14
C LEU A 268 -0.27 4.37 -4.76
N ALA A 269 0.89 4.74 -4.22
CA ALA A 269 1.32 4.19 -2.93
C ALA A 269 0.48 4.70 -1.75
N GLY A 270 0.37 3.92 -0.69
CA GLY A 270 -0.29 4.27 0.57
C GLY A 270 -1.38 3.27 0.95
N ASP A 271 -1.87 3.34 2.18
CA ASP A 271 -3.02 2.51 2.57
C ASP A 271 -4.32 3.22 2.18
N ASP A 272 -4.88 2.86 1.03
CA ASP A 272 -5.97 3.58 0.40
C ASP A 272 -7.34 3.00 0.73
N THR A 273 -8.35 3.86 0.70
CA THR A 273 -9.75 3.47 0.89
C THR A 273 -10.57 3.89 -0.31
N ILE A 274 -11.06 2.91 -1.06
CA ILE A 274 -11.83 3.10 -2.29
C ILE A 274 -13.24 2.53 -2.10
N THR A 275 -14.27 3.38 -2.22
CA THR A 275 -15.67 2.96 -2.11
C THR A 275 -16.48 3.46 -3.31
N LEU A 276 -17.04 2.53 -4.09
CA LEU A 276 -17.83 2.84 -5.29
C LEU A 276 -19.24 2.27 -5.20
N THR A 277 -20.19 3.00 -5.79
CA THR A 277 -21.63 2.68 -5.68
C THR A 277 -22.33 2.52 -7.03
N SER A 278 -21.64 2.76 -8.15
CA SER A 278 -22.19 2.61 -9.50
C SER A 278 -21.12 2.37 -10.57
N GLY A 279 -21.55 1.86 -11.71
CA GLY A 279 -20.74 1.76 -12.93
C GLY A 279 -19.84 0.52 -12.99
N SER A 280 -19.17 0.37 -14.14
CA SER A 280 -18.10 -0.63 -14.34
C SER A 280 -16.74 0.03 -14.14
N ASN A 281 -15.91 -0.54 -13.28
CA ASN A 281 -14.75 0.17 -12.75
C ASN A 281 -13.43 -0.51 -13.10
N TYR A 282 -12.42 0.33 -13.26
CA TYR A 282 -11.04 -0.08 -13.38
C TYR A 282 -10.27 0.60 -12.25
N ILE A 283 -9.63 -0.18 -11.39
CA ILE A 283 -8.96 0.30 -10.18
C ILE A 283 -7.54 -0.24 -10.18
N GLU A 284 -6.58 0.65 -9.96
CA GLU A 284 -5.21 0.33 -9.55
C GLU A 284 -4.99 1.08 -8.24
N ALA A 285 -4.95 0.34 -7.12
CA ALA A 285 -4.79 0.98 -5.83
C ALA A 285 -3.30 1.34 -5.63
N GLY A 286 -2.37 0.40 -5.74
CA GLY A 286 -0.92 0.67 -5.80
C GLY A 286 -0.21 -0.13 -4.71
N SER A 287 0.95 0.30 -4.22
CA SER A 287 1.53 -0.37 -3.03
C SER A 287 0.87 0.10 -1.74
N GLY A 288 0.69 -0.81 -0.78
CA GLY A 288 0.09 -0.48 0.52
C GLY A 288 -0.95 -1.51 0.92
N SER A 289 -1.59 -1.33 2.07
CA SER A 289 -2.69 -2.21 2.51
C SER A 289 -4.04 -1.55 2.20
N ASP A 290 -4.64 -1.94 1.07
CA ASP A 290 -5.78 -1.23 0.51
C ASP A 290 -7.12 -1.84 0.90
N TYR A 291 -8.11 -0.96 1.03
CA TYR A 291 -9.51 -1.32 1.27
C TYR A 291 -10.39 -0.89 0.10
N ILE A 292 -10.88 -1.87 -0.66
CA ILE A 292 -11.66 -1.66 -1.88
C ILE A 292 -13.06 -2.25 -1.70
N ASP A 293 -14.07 -1.39 -1.59
CA ASP A 293 -15.47 -1.78 -1.40
C ASP A 293 -16.35 -1.39 -2.59
N LEU A 294 -16.70 -2.39 -3.40
CA LEU A 294 -17.64 -2.28 -4.52
C LEU A 294 -19.03 -2.87 -4.19
N SER A 295 -19.26 -3.27 -2.95
CA SER A 295 -20.53 -3.91 -2.53
C SER A 295 -21.73 -2.99 -2.72
N GLY A 296 -21.53 -1.67 -2.83
CA GLY A 296 -22.56 -0.69 -3.17
C GLY A 296 -23.14 -0.86 -4.59
N ILE A 297 -22.40 -1.48 -5.50
CA ILE A 297 -22.79 -1.66 -6.90
C ILE A 297 -23.71 -2.88 -7.03
N LYS A 298 -24.99 -2.61 -7.33
CA LYS A 298 -26.04 -3.64 -7.43
C LYS A 298 -26.38 -4.07 -8.86
N ASP A 299 -25.73 -3.47 -9.86
CA ASP A 299 -25.94 -3.84 -11.27
C ASP A 299 -25.24 -5.17 -11.56
N THR A 300 -26.00 -6.22 -11.86
CA THR A 300 -25.44 -7.55 -12.18
C THR A 300 -24.74 -7.60 -13.54
N ASN A 301 -24.83 -6.54 -14.35
CA ASN A 301 -24.08 -6.42 -15.59
C ASN A 301 -22.80 -5.60 -15.43
N SER A 302 -22.51 -5.06 -14.24
CA SER A 302 -21.24 -4.37 -14.02
C SER A 302 -20.09 -5.36 -14.17
N THR A 303 -18.98 -4.85 -14.70
CA THR A 303 -17.72 -5.58 -14.73
C THR A 303 -16.65 -4.70 -14.11
N ASN A 304 -16.02 -5.18 -13.05
CA ASN A 304 -14.95 -4.44 -12.38
C ASN A 304 -13.63 -5.19 -12.54
N THR A 305 -12.56 -4.44 -12.80
CA THR A 305 -11.18 -4.93 -12.80
C THR A 305 -10.44 -4.18 -11.71
N ILE A 306 -9.93 -4.92 -10.73
CA ILE A 306 -9.31 -4.37 -9.53
C ILE A 306 -7.90 -4.94 -9.44
N TYR A 307 -6.91 -4.07 -9.48
CA TYR A 307 -5.55 -4.34 -9.03
C TYR A 307 -5.43 -3.62 -7.69
N ALA A 308 -5.37 -4.38 -6.60
CA ALA A 308 -5.07 -3.79 -5.31
C ALA A 308 -3.58 -3.40 -5.30
N ASP A 309 -2.71 -4.31 -5.73
CA ASP A 309 -1.28 -4.04 -5.88
C ASP A 309 -0.80 -3.42 -7.20
N LEU A 310 0.53 -3.21 -7.27
CA LEU A 310 1.30 -2.83 -8.45
C LEU A 310 1.06 -3.76 -9.66
N LYS A 311 0.27 -3.27 -10.62
CA LYS A 311 -0.10 -4.02 -11.83
C LYS A 311 1.07 -4.47 -12.72
N ASP A 312 2.07 -3.62 -12.91
CA ASP A 312 3.15 -3.83 -13.90
C ASP A 312 4.50 -4.23 -13.24
N SER A 313 4.55 -4.32 -11.90
CA SER A 313 5.77 -4.68 -11.17
C SER A 313 6.00 -6.20 -11.13
N LYS A 314 7.28 -6.58 -11.04
CA LYS A 314 7.71 -7.98 -10.81
C LYS A 314 8.28 -8.19 -9.41
N ASP A 315 8.47 -7.11 -8.67
CA ASP A 315 9.07 -7.10 -7.35
C ASP A 315 8.07 -6.45 -6.41
N ASP A 316 7.43 -7.31 -5.63
CA ASP A 316 6.20 -7.02 -4.90
C ASP A 316 6.54 -7.15 -3.40
N LYS A 317 7.53 -6.36 -2.99
CA LYS A 317 8.09 -6.42 -1.63
C LYS A 317 7.33 -5.54 -0.64
N ASP A 318 6.54 -4.59 -1.12
CA ASP A 318 5.85 -3.55 -0.32
C ASP A 318 4.32 -3.61 -0.43
N SER A 319 3.81 -4.79 -0.75
CA SER A 319 2.46 -5.07 -1.30
C SER A 319 1.32 -5.19 -0.28
N GLY A 320 1.55 -4.69 0.93
CA GLY A 320 0.56 -4.70 2.02
C GLY A 320 -0.27 -5.97 2.20
N ASN A 321 -1.46 -5.81 2.78
CA ASN A 321 -2.48 -6.85 2.90
C ASN A 321 -3.83 -6.26 2.51
N ASP A 322 -4.39 -6.68 1.39
CA ASP A 322 -5.55 -6.02 0.82
C ASP A 322 -6.87 -6.64 1.22
N THR A 323 -7.91 -5.81 1.21
CA THR A 323 -9.29 -6.24 1.32
C THR A 323 -10.09 -5.79 0.10
N ILE A 324 -10.50 -6.77 -0.71
CA ILE A 324 -11.26 -6.54 -1.93
C ILE A 324 -12.67 -7.11 -1.77
N ILE A 325 -13.68 -6.25 -1.92
CA ILE A 325 -15.09 -6.61 -1.88
C ILE A 325 -15.71 -6.34 -3.25
N GLY A 326 -16.04 -7.43 -3.95
CA GLY A 326 -16.68 -7.40 -5.25
C GLY A 326 -18.10 -6.82 -5.22
N SER A 327 -18.60 -6.53 -6.41
CA SER A 327 -19.95 -6.07 -6.70
C SER A 327 -20.94 -7.22 -6.90
N ALA A 328 -22.17 -6.91 -7.31
CA ALA A 328 -23.13 -7.91 -7.78
C ALA A 328 -22.86 -8.39 -9.21
N GLY A 329 -22.00 -7.71 -9.96
CA GLY A 329 -21.62 -8.05 -11.32
C GLY A 329 -20.50 -9.10 -11.37
N LYS A 330 -19.85 -9.24 -12.53
CA LYS A 330 -18.72 -10.17 -12.70
C LYS A 330 -17.42 -9.42 -12.63
N ASP A 331 -16.65 -9.68 -11.58
CA ASP A 331 -15.46 -8.93 -11.27
C ASP A 331 -14.19 -9.76 -11.44
N THR A 332 -13.09 -9.07 -11.70
CA THR A 332 -11.75 -9.64 -11.74
C THR A 332 -10.90 -8.91 -10.70
N MET A 333 -10.44 -9.65 -9.71
CA MET A 333 -9.74 -9.14 -8.54
C MET A 333 -8.31 -9.69 -8.52
N TYR A 334 -7.34 -8.80 -8.56
CA TYR A 334 -5.92 -9.06 -8.43
C TYR A 334 -5.45 -8.48 -7.09
N GLY A 335 -5.17 -9.33 -6.11
CA GLY A 335 -4.67 -8.86 -4.81
C GLY A 335 -3.16 -8.81 -4.69
N GLY A 336 -2.40 -9.32 -5.67
CA GLY A 336 -0.93 -9.30 -5.61
C GLY A 336 -0.38 -10.13 -4.45
N SER A 337 0.70 -9.65 -3.82
CA SER A 337 1.38 -10.34 -2.71
C SER A 337 0.73 -10.03 -1.36
N GLY A 338 1.23 -10.63 -0.29
CA GLY A 338 0.69 -10.41 1.05
C GLY A 338 -0.51 -11.29 1.37
N TYR A 339 -1.14 -11.04 2.52
CA TYR A 339 -2.30 -11.79 3.01
C TYR A 339 -3.60 -11.10 2.58
N ASN A 340 -4.10 -11.48 1.41
CA ASN A 340 -5.24 -10.80 0.80
C ASN A 340 -6.60 -11.39 1.19
N THR A 341 -7.60 -10.53 1.34
CA THR A 341 -8.98 -10.91 1.67
C THR A 341 -9.93 -10.58 0.54
N TYR A 342 -10.55 -11.60 -0.03
CA TYR A 342 -11.52 -11.46 -1.12
C TYR A 342 -12.93 -11.76 -0.64
N LYS A 343 -13.89 -10.88 -0.92
CA LYS A 343 -15.32 -11.17 -0.82
C LYS A 343 -15.93 -11.19 -2.21
N ALA A 344 -16.19 -12.40 -2.71
CA ALA A 344 -16.61 -12.64 -4.08
C ALA A 344 -18.07 -13.08 -4.20
N GLY A 345 -18.68 -12.72 -5.33
CA GLY A 345 -20.02 -13.08 -5.77
C GLY A 345 -20.02 -14.02 -6.98
N ASP A 346 -21.20 -14.27 -7.55
CA ASP A 346 -21.34 -15.19 -8.69
C ASP A 346 -20.64 -14.68 -9.95
N GLY A 347 -19.79 -15.53 -10.53
CA GLY A 347 -19.08 -15.26 -11.78
C GLY A 347 -17.76 -14.49 -11.62
N ASP A 348 -17.35 -14.17 -10.40
CA ASP A 348 -16.09 -13.48 -10.12
C ASP A 348 -14.87 -14.34 -10.40
N THR A 349 -13.77 -13.67 -10.72
CA THR A 349 -12.44 -14.24 -10.92
C THR A 349 -11.46 -13.60 -9.95
N ILE A 350 -10.69 -14.43 -9.25
CA ILE A 350 -9.63 -14.04 -8.33
C ILE A 350 -8.29 -14.52 -8.91
N GLU A 351 -7.30 -13.65 -8.86
CA GLU A 351 -5.91 -13.96 -9.17
C GLU A 351 -5.02 -13.34 -8.08
N ASP A 352 -4.16 -14.17 -7.50
CA ASP A 352 -3.28 -13.80 -6.38
C ASP A 352 -1.82 -14.19 -6.75
N ASP A 353 -0.86 -13.78 -5.94
CA ASP A 353 0.54 -14.17 -6.13
C ASP A 353 0.73 -15.70 -6.07
N ASP A 354 1.91 -16.16 -6.48
CA ASP A 354 2.23 -17.58 -6.51
C ASP A 354 2.44 -18.19 -5.11
N LYS A 355 2.58 -17.36 -4.06
CA LYS A 355 2.57 -17.81 -2.66
C LYS A 355 1.14 -18.05 -2.19
N GLY A 356 0.18 -17.30 -2.74
CA GLY A 356 -1.26 -17.39 -2.51
C GLY A 356 -1.60 -17.30 -1.03
N GLN A 357 -1.12 -16.28 -0.31
CA GLN A 357 -1.51 -16.10 1.09
C GLN A 357 -2.82 -15.30 1.14
N GLY A 358 -3.75 -15.67 2.02
CA GLY A 358 -5.01 -14.93 2.13
C GLY A 358 -6.22 -15.77 2.49
N SER A 359 -7.39 -15.22 2.20
CA SER A 359 -8.70 -15.82 2.46
C SER A 359 -9.73 -15.39 1.41
N VAL A 360 -10.57 -16.35 0.99
CA VAL A 360 -11.72 -16.08 0.11
C VAL A 360 -13.03 -16.34 0.83
N TYR A 361 -13.92 -15.35 0.81
CA TYR A 361 -15.29 -15.44 1.29
C TYR A 361 -16.22 -15.48 0.07
N PHE A 362 -16.85 -16.62 -0.16
CA PHE A 362 -17.78 -16.80 -1.26
C PHE A 362 -19.18 -17.09 -0.71
N ASN A 363 -20.11 -16.14 -0.87
CA ASN A 363 -21.51 -16.29 -0.41
C ASN A 363 -21.70 -16.62 1.09
N SER A 364 -20.69 -16.37 1.94
CA SER A 364 -20.65 -16.72 3.36
C SER A 364 -19.84 -15.73 4.19
N ASN A 365 -20.09 -15.68 5.49
CA ASN A 365 -19.28 -14.94 6.47
C ASN A 365 -18.08 -15.75 6.98
N SER A 366 -17.90 -16.99 6.50
CA SER A 366 -16.74 -17.83 6.80
C SER A 366 -15.93 -18.04 5.53
N PRO A 367 -14.59 -18.04 5.62
CA PRO A 367 -13.75 -18.25 4.46
C PRO A 367 -13.87 -19.68 3.95
N LEU A 368 -13.56 -19.87 2.66
CA LEU A 368 -13.37 -21.18 2.08
C LEU A 368 -12.16 -21.85 2.73
N THR A 369 -12.34 -23.10 3.15
CA THR A 369 -11.28 -23.89 3.79
C THR A 369 -10.82 -25.08 2.95
N GLY A 370 -11.48 -25.32 1.81
CA GLY A 370 -11.24 -26.47 0.94
C GLY A 370 -12.15 -27.66 1.25
N GLY A 371 -11.70 -28.86 0.90
CA GLY A 371 -12.54 -30.05 0.89
C GLY A 371 -11.77 -31.34 0.63
N THR A 372 -12.47 -32.48 0.73
CA THR A 372 -11.91 -33.81 0.46
C THR A 372 -12.38 -34.31 -0.90
N TYR A 373 -11.50 -34.97 -1.65
CA TYR A 373 -11.82 -35.52 -2.97
C TYR A 373 -12.92 -36.58 -2.89
N ASP A 374 -14.00 -36.37 -3.63
CA ASP A 374 -15.10 -37.30 -3.81
C ASP A 374 -15.01 -37.90 -5.22
N LYS A 375 -14.80 -39.22 -5.27
CA LYS A 375 -14.60 -39.95 -6.52
C LYS A 375 -15.87 -40.05 -7.36
N ASP A 376 -17.04 -40.10 -6.73
CA ASP A 376 -18.31 -40.24 -7.44
C ASP A 376 -18.72 -38.92 -8.11
N LYS A 377 -18.36 -37.80 -7.48
CA LYS A 377 -18.53 -36.46 -8.06
C LYS A 377 -17.40 -36.03 -8.98
N GLY A 378 -16.19 -36.57 -8.78
CA GLY A 378 -14.99 -36.20 -9.54
C GLY A 378 -14.41 -34.84 -9.16
N CYS A 379 -14.71 -34.34 -7.96
CA CYS A 379 -14.26 -33.04 -7.43
C CYS A 379 -14.06 -33.11 -5.92
N TYR A 380 -13.50 -32.06 -5.31
CA TYR A 380 -13.41 -31.97 -3.85
C TYR A 380 -14.69 -31.36 -3.28
N VAL A 381 -15.10 -31.81 -2.10
CA VAL A 381 -16.35 -31.37 -1.45
C VAL A 381 -16.05 -30.87 -0.04
N GLY A 382 -16.59 -29.70 0.30
CA GLY A 382 -16.48 -29.10 1.63
C GLY A 382 -17.74 -28.31 1.99
N GLY A 383 -18.57 -28.88 2.88
CA GLY A 383 -19.87 -28.28 3.22
C GLY A 383 -20.80 -28.20 2.01
N ILE A 384 -21.21 -26.99 1.63
CA ILE A 384 -22.06 -26.72 0.45
C ILE A 384 -21.25 -26.47 -0.83
N TYR A 385 -19.91 -26.46 -0.74
CA TYR A 385 -19.04 -26.11 -1.86
C TYR A 385 -18.47 -27.35 -2.56
N GLU A 386 -18.45 -27.29 -3.88
CA GLU A 386 -17.71 -28.20 -4.75
C GLU A 386 -16.53 -27.45 -5.38
N TYR A 387 -15.35 -28.06 -5.34
CA TYR A 387 -14.10 -27.47 -5.80
C TYR A 387 -13.55 -28.30 -6.96
N HIS A 388 -13.52 -27.71 -8.15
CA HIS A 388 -13.05 -28.33 -9.40
C HIS A 388 -11.70 -27.76 -9.79
N LEU A 389 -10.64 -28.52 -9.55
CA LEU A 389 -9.27 -28.13 -9.89
C LEU A 389 -8.90 -28.62 -11.30
N ASN A 390 -8.50 -27.71 -12.19
CA ASN A 390 -8.00 -28.01 -13.53
C ASN A 390 -6.67 -27.26 -13.78
N GLY A 391 -5.55 -27.97 -13.71
CA GLY A 391 -4.24 -27.33 -13.69
C GLY A 391 -4.09 -26.47 -12.43
N ASN A 392 -3.85 -25.17 -12.61
CA ASN A 392 -3.77 -24.19 -11.53
C ASN A 392 -5.04 -23.32 -11.41
N THR A 393 -6.12 -23.68 -12.11
CA THR A 393 -7.40 -22.97 -12.00
C THR A 393 -8.36 -23.78 -11.14
N LEU A 394 -8.84 -23.19 -10.06
CA LEU A 394 -9.80 -23.77 -9.14
C LEU A 394 -11.16 -23.10 -9.31
N ILE A 395 -12.17 -23.85 -9.71
CA ILE A 395 -13.55 -23.38 -9.78
C ILE A 395 -14.28 -23.82 -8.51
N VAL A 396 -14.86 -22.89 -7.77
CA VAL A 396 -15.61 -23.16 -6.54
C VAL A 396 -17.08 -22.89 -6.79
N THR A 397 -17.93 -23.89 -6.58
CA THR A 397 -19.38 -23.81 -6.80
C THR A 397 -20.13 -23.91 -5.48
N ASP A 398 -20.97 -22.94 -5.18
CA ASP A 398 -21.98 -23.03 -4.12
C ASP A 398 -23.16 -23.84 -4.67
N THR A 399 -23.25 -25.10 -4.25
CA THR A 399 -24.28 -26.03 -4.74
C THR A 399 -25.70 -25.69 -4.28
N ALA A 400 -25.85 -24.88 -3.22
CA ALA A 400 -27.16 -24.47 -2.73
C ALA A 400 -27.77 -23.37 -3.61
N LYS A 401 -26.94 -22.49 -4.17
CA LYS A 401 -27.35 -21.39 -5.06
C LYS A 401 -27.11 -21.66 -6.55
N ASN A 402 -26.26 -22.64 -6.87
CA ASN A 402 -25.76 -22.89 -8.22
C ASN A 402 -25.03 -21.66 -8.79
N GLU A 403 -24.19 -21.06 -7.96
CA GLU A 403 -23.33 -19.90 -8.27
C GLU A 403 -21.87 -20.35 -8.17
N SER A 404 -20.96 -19.71 -8.90
CA SER A 404 -19.55 -20.13 -8.92
C SER A 404 -18.56 -18.98 -9.05
N ILE A 405 -17.37 -19.16 -8.47
CA ILE A 405 -16.19 -18.29 -8.68
C ILE A 405 -15.03 -19.08 -9.30
N THR A 406 -14.11 -18.34 -9.90
CA THR A 406 -12.86 -18.87 -10.43
C THR A 406 -11.68 -18.30 -9.66
N ILE A 407 -10.78 -19.16 -9.21
CA ILE A 407 -9.51 -18.78 -8.58
C ILE A 407 -8.38 -19.28 -9.50
N ASN A 408 -7.64 -18.36 -10.09
CA ASN A 408 -6.47 -18.66 -10.91
C ASN A 408 -5.21 -18.79 -10.06
N ASN A 409 -4.16 -19.39 -10.63
CA ASN A 409 -2.86 -19.61 -9.99
C ASN A 409 -2.91 -20.36 -8.65
N TYR A 410 -3.97 -21.15 -8.41
CA TYR A 410 -4.12 -21.95 -7.20
C TYR A 410 -3.03 -23.04 -7.11
N SER A 411 -2.32 -23.07 -5.98
CA SER A 411 -1.38 -24.13 -5.61
C SER A 411 -1.97 -25.01 -4.51
N LYS A 412 -2.23 -26.28 -4.85
CA LYS A 412 -2.63 -27.30 -3.87
C LYS A 412 -1.57 -27.53 -2.79
N LYS A 413 -0.29 -27.44 -3.18
CA LYS A 413 0.85 -27.68 -2.29
C LYS A 413 0.94 -26.59 -1.23
N ASP A 414 0.79 -25.34 -1.66
CA ASP A 414 0.97 -24.17 -0.80
C ASP A 414 -0.36 -23.75 -0.15
N LYS A 415 -1.47 -24.40 -0.53
CA LYS A 415 -2.83 -24.19 0.00
C LYS A 415 -3.28 -22.76 -0.21
N SER A 416 -3.14 -22.29 -1.46
CA SER A 416 -3.41 -20.91 -1.81
C SER A 416 -4.75 -20.42 -1.25
N LEU A 417 -4.72 -19.23 -0.67
CA LEU A 417 -5.82 -18.51 -0.03
C LEU A 417 -6.45 -19.29 1.14
N GLY A 418 -5.67 -20.13 1.81
CA GLY A 418 -6.11 -20.95 2.93
C GLY A 418 -7.00 -22.14 2.54
N ILE A 419 -7.10 -22.45 1.25
CA ILE A 419 -7.97 -23.51 0.73
C ILE A 419 -7.19 -24.82 0.64
N ASP A 420 -7.50 -25.78 1.52
CA ASP A 420 -6.82 -27.07 1.63
C ASP A 420 -7.63 -28.17 0.92
N LEU A 421 -7.15 -28.63 -0.24
CA LEU A 421 -7.75 -29.72 -0.98
C LEU A 421 -7.05 -31.04 -0.64
N ILE A 422 -7.78 -32.00 -0.09
CA ILE A 422 -7.24 -33.23 0.49
C ILE A 422 -7.67 -34.43 -0.35
N GLU A 423 -6.76 -35.34 -0.68
CA GLU A 423 -7.11 -36.57 -1.40
C GLU A 423 -7.98 -37.51 -0.55
N ALA A 424 -8.74 -38.39 -1.20
CA ALA A 424 -9.67 -39.30 -0.53
C ALA A 424 -9.00 -40.28 0.45
N ASP A 425 -7.72 -40.57 0.26
CA ASP A 425 -6.88 -41.44 1.09
C ASP A 425 -5.94 -40.66 2.03
N GLU A 426 -5.91 -39.32 1.96
CA GLU A 426 -5.13 -38.49 2.87
C GLU A 426 -5.91 -38.17 4.15
N ILE A 427 -5.18 -38.02 5.25
CA ILE A 427 -5.75 -37.63 6.55
C ILE A 427 -4.70 -36.90 7.41
N ASP A 428 -5.14 -35.87 8.13
CA ASP A 428 -4.34 -35.22 9.16
C ASP A 428 -4.79 -35.70 10.54
N ILE A 429 -3.86 -35.76 11.47
CA ILE A 429 -4.14 -35.91 12.89
C ILE A 429 -4.04 -34.53 13.53
N ILE A 430 -5.06 -34.14 14.29
CA ILE A 430 -5.20 -32.81 14.85
C ILE A 430 -5.28 -32.92 16.37
N ILE A 431 -4.30 -32.38 17.08
CA ILE A 431 -4.37 -32.22 18.52
C ILE A 431 -5.11 -30.91 18.82
N SER A 432 -6.16 -30.99 19.64
CA SER A 432 -7.01 -29.83 19.94
C SER A 432 -6.32 -28.82 20.85
N ASN A 433 -6.72 -27.55 20.76
CA ASN A 433 -6.30 -26.53 21.71
C ASN A 433 -7.15 -26.57 22.99
N ALA A 434 -6.60 -26.07 24.09
CA ALA A 434 -7.35 -25.83 25.32
C ALA A 434 -6.91 -24.53 26.01
N THR A 435 -7.80 -23.97 26.81
CA THR A 435 -7.52 -22.83 27.69
C THR A 435 -7.98 -23.17 29.08
N VAL A 436 -7.12 -23.01 30.07
CA VAL A 436 -7.32 -23.37 31.47
C VAL A 436 -6.86 -22.22 32.37
N THR A 437 -7.31 -22.18 33.63
CA THR A 437 -6.78 -21.26 34.64
C THR A 437 -5.61 -21.90 35.37
N GLU A 438 -4.65 -21.09 35.80
CA GLU A 438 -3.45 -21.54 36.50
C GLU A 438 -3.78 -22.23 37.82
N GLY A 439 -4.61 -21.59 38.64
CA GLY A 439 -5.02 -22.03 39.97
C GLY A 439 -3.92 -21.89 41.02
N ASP A 440 -4.33 -21.74 42.29
CA ASP A 440 -3.38 -21.53 43.38
C ASP A 440 -2.49 -22.77 43.68
N GLU A 441 -1.24 -22.51 44.07
CA GLU A 441 -0.27 -23.43 44.71
C GLU A 441 -0.57 -24.95 44.63
N SER A 442 0.07 -25.58 43.65
CA SER A 442 0.45 -27.00 43.73
C SER A 442 1.98 -27.07 43.63
N GLU A 443 2.72 -26.93 44.74
CA GLU A 443 4.17 -27.07 44.66
C GLU A 443 4.59 -28.54 44.46
N PRO A 444 5.37 -28.88 43.41
CA PRO A 444 5.98 -30.20 43.31
C PRO A 444 6.95 -30.37 44.48
N ASN A 445 6.62 -31.29 45.39
CA ASN A 445 7.46 -31.79 46.48
C ASN A 445 7.47 -31.03 47.82
N LYS A 446 6.56 -30.09 48.10
CA LYS A 446 6.38 -29.58 49.49
C LYS A 446 5.16 -30.17 50.24
N ASP A 447 4.06 -30.48 49.54
CA ASP A 447 2.79 -30.88 50.21
C ASP A 447 2.16 -32.21 49.74
N GLY A 448 2.75 -32.91 48.76
CA GLY A 448 2.16 -34.14 48.21
C GLY A 448 0.86 -33.94 47.41
N LYS A 449 0.54 -32.70 47.03
CA LYS A 449 -0.58 -32.37 46.14
C LYS A 449 -0.23 -32.72 44.68
N ALA A 450 -1.21 -33.28 43.96
CA ALA A 450 -1.07 -33.61 42.54
C ALA A 450 -1.01 -32.34 41.67
N PRO A 451 -0.31 -32.36 40.52
CA PRO A 451 -0.36 -31.26 39.55
C PRO A 451 -1.78 -31.06 39.02
N TYR A 452 -2.06 -29.85 38.55
CA TYR A 452 -3.24 -29.60 37.72
C TYR A 452 -3.09 -30.33 36.39
N ASN A 453 -4.22 -30.73 35.81
CA ASN A 453 -4.24 -31.46 34.56
C ASN A 453 -5.40 -31.03 33.67
N THR A 454 -5.18 -31.18 32.37
CA THR A 454 -6.20 -31.07 31.34
C THR A 454 -5.93 -32.13 30.28
N SER A 455 -6.97 -32.52 29.56
CA SER A 455 -6.87 -33.50 28.49
C SER A 455 -7.32 -32.85 27.19
N ILE A 456 -6.45 -32.86 26.19
CA ILE A 456 -6.72 -32.30 24.86
C ILE A 456 -7.03 -33.40 23.87
N GLY A 457 -8.10 -33.23 23.09
CA GLY A 457 -8.58 -34.26 22.18
C GLY A 457 -7.69 -34.45 20.96
N ILE A 458 -7.44 -35.71 20.59
CA ILE A 458 -6.82 -36.12 19.32
C ILE A 458 -7.96 -36.40 18.33
N LYS A 459 -7.98 -35.67 17.21
CA LYS A 459 -9.00 -35.75 16.17
C LYS A 459 -8.36 -36.09 14.83
N LEU A 460 -9.18 -36.52 13.88
CA LEU A 460 -8.80 -36.73 12.49
C LEU A 460 -9.47 -35.67 11.61
N SER A 461 -8.82 -35.26 10.51
CA SER A 461 -9.38 -34.26 9.59
C SER A 461 -10.64 -34.73 8.85
N ARG A 462 -10.86 -36.05 8.76
CA ARG A 462 -12.08 -36.68 8.23
C ARG A 462 -12.39 -37.97 8.99
N GLU A 463 -13.60 -38.48 8.80
CA GLU A 463 -13.94 -39.83 9.23
C GLU A 463 -13.18 -40.89 8.42
N LEU A 464 -12.84 -42.00 9.08
CA LEU A 464 -12.23 -43.16 8.43
C LEU A 464 -13.30 -43.99 7.72
N LYS A 465 -12.94 -44.56 6.57
CA LYS A 465 -13.77 -45.55 5.88
C LYS A 465 -13.84 -46.84 6.71
N GLU A 466 -14.80 -47.72 6.40
CA GLU A 466 -15.07 -48.95 7.16
C GLU A 466 -13.83 -49.88 7.29
N ASP A 467 -12.94 -49.85 6.30
CA ASP A 467 -11.69 -50.63 6.21
C ASP A 467 -10.42 -49.85 6.61
N GLU A 468 -10.56 -48.59 7.01
CA GLU A 468 -9.44 -47.75 7.41
C GLU A 468 -9.25 -47.76 8.95
N PHE A 469 -7.99 -47.85 9.38
CA PHE A 469 -7.62 -47.68 10.79
C PHE A 469 -6.32 -46.89 10.93
N ILE A 470 -6.17 -46.25 12.10
CA ILE A 470 -4.92 -45.64 12.55
C ILE A 470 -4.69 -46.05 14.00
N ILE A 471 -3.48 -46.49 14.32
CA ILE A 471 -3.02 -46.68 15.70
C ILE A 471 -2.00 -45.60 16.00
N ILE A 472 -2.35 -44.73 16.95
CA ILE A 472 -1.49 -43.65 17.43
C ILE A 472 -0.81 -44.09 18.72
N GLN A 473 0.51 -43.99 18.77
CA GLN A 473 1.29 -44.15 19.99
C GLN A 473 1.36 -42.82 20.74
N LYS A 474 0.98 -42.83 22.02
CA LYS A 474 1.16 -41.71 22.94
C LYS A 474 1.75 -42.19 24.27
N TYR A 475 2.27 -41.27 25.06
CA TYR A 475 2.70 -41.55 26.42
C TYR A 475 1.54 -41.29 27.39
N ASN A 476 1.31 -42.22 28.31
CA ASN A 476 0.36 -42.06 29.41
C ASN A 476 1.14 -41.72 30.69
N TYR A 477 1.02 -40.47 31.14
CA TYR A 477 1.77 -39.96 32.29
C TYR A 477 1.33 -40.60 33.61
N GLU A 478 0.03 -40.88 33.78
CA GLU A 478 -0.49 -41.51 35.00
C GLU A 478 0.04 -42.94 35.19
N LYS A 479 0.04 -43.73 34.11
CA LYS A 479 0.51 -45.12 34.11
C LYS A 479 2.02 -45.24 33.92
N GLN A 480 2.70 -44.13 33.61
CA GLN A 480 4.11 -44.08 33.21
C GLN A 480 4.46 -45.11 32.13
N SER A 481 3.62 -45.19 31.09
CA SER A 481 3.74 -46.23 30.06
C SER A 481 3.27 -45.76 28.68
N THR A 482 3.64 -46.50 27.65
CA THR A 482 3.12 -46.30 26.30
C THR A 482 1.65 -46.74 26.23
N GLU A 483 0.84 -45.94 25.54
CA GLU A 483 -0.56 -46.22 25.25
C GLU A 483 -0.79 -46.12 23.74
N LEU A 484 -1.58 -47.03 23.18
CA LEU A 484 -1.91 -47.09 21.76
C LEU A 484 -3.40 -46.77 21.56
N VAL A 485 -3.68 -45.69 20.83
CA VAL A 485 -5.04 -45.21 20.57
C VAL A 485 -5.48 -45.68 19.19
N LEU A 486 -6.55 -46.46 19.15
CA LEU A 486 -7.13 -46.95 17.90
C LEU A 486 -8.21 -45.99 17.38
N PHE A 487 -8.08 -45.60 16.12
CA PHE A 487 -9.14 -45.01 15.31
C PHE A 487 -9.55 -46.01 14.23
N GLY A 488 -10.85 -46.19 14.03
CA GLY A 488 -11.40 -47.15 13.06
C GLY A 488 -11.53 -48.57 13.62
N THR A 489 -11.60 -49.56 12.73
CA THR A 489 -11.74 -50.97 13.08
C THR A 489 -10.58 -51.76 12.50
N LEU A 490 -9.92 -52.58 13.32
CA LEU A 490 -8.85 -53.46 12.83
C LEU A 490 -9.42 -54.61 11.98
N PRO A 491 -8.72 -55.04 10.91
CA PRO A 491 -9.06 -56.26 10.19
C PRO A 491 -9.15 -57.47 11.13
N GLN A 492 -10.05 -58.43 10.85
CA GLN A 492 -10.25 -59.59 11.73
C GLN A 492 -8.98 -60.43 11.94
N ASP A 493 -8.12 -60.49 10.93
CA ASP A 493 -6.86 -61.22 10.90
C ASP A 493 -5.66 -60.38 11.34
N TYR A 494 -5.87 -59.13 11.79
CA TYR A 494 -4.80 -58.28 12.29
C TYR A 494 -4.26 -58.80 13.63
N ASP A 495 -3.01 -59.27 13.64
CA ASP A 495 -2.39 -59.82 14.85
C ASP A 495 -2.08 -58.71 15.87
N THR A 496 -2.87 -58.68 16.93
CA THR A 496 -2.73 -57.74 18.05
C THR A 496 -1.93 -58.32 19.22
N SER A 497 -1.49 -59.58 19.15
CA SER A 497 -0.98 -60.33 20.32
C SER A 497 0.17 -59.65 21.06
N LEU A 498 1.00 -58.88 20.34
CA LEU A 498 2.16 -58.17 20.91
C LEU A 498 1.82 -56.84 21.61
N PHE A 499 0.68 -56.22 21.30
CA PHE A 499 0.35 -54.87 21.77
C PHE A 499 -1.09 -54.71 22.27
N LYS A 500 -1.89 -55.78 22.30
CA LYS A 500 -3.30 -55.76 22.72
C LYS A 500 -3.51 -55.17 24.11
N SER A 501 -2.57 -55.38 25.04
CA SER A 501 -2.64 -54.81 26.39
C SER A 501 -2.34 -53.30 26.45
N LEU A 502 -1.81 -52.72 25.38
CA LEU A 502 -1.50 -51.29 25.26
C LEU A 502 -2.63 -50.51 24.58
N LEU A 503 -3.58 -51.19 23.93
CA LEU A 503 -4.72 -50.56 23.27
C LEU A 503 -5.61 -49.84 24.28
N SER A 504 -6.05 -48.65 23.90
CA SER A 504 -6.89 -47.77 24.70
C SER A 504 -7.86 -47.01 23.81
N ASP A 505 -9.06 -46.78 24.33
CA ASP A 505 -10.06 -45.91 23.73
C ASP A 505 -9.86 -44.43 24.13
N ASN A 506 -8.80 -44.13 24.90
CA ASN A 506 -8.49 -42.78 25.33
C ASN A 506 -7.92 -41.93 24.19
N LYS A 507 -8.80 -41.18 23.51
CA LYS A 507 -8.47 -40.25 22.41
C LYS A 507 -8.06 -38.87 22.89
N THR A 508 -7.47 -38.74 24.08
CA THR A 508 -6.91 -37.49 24.58
C THR A 508 -5.42 -37.63 24.91
N LEU A 509 -4.74 -36.48 24.87
CA LEU A 509 -3.40 -36.30 25.37
C LEU A 509 -3.48 -35.49 26.67
N ASP A 510 -2.79 -35.95 27.70
CA ASP A 510 -2.83 -35.28 29.00
C ASP A 510 -1.70 -34.26 29.08
N PHE A 511 -2.03 -33.08 29.61
CA PHE A 511 -1.11 -32.00 29.87
C PHE A 511 -1.24 -31.60 31.33
N SER A 512 -0.10 -31.41 32.02
CA SER A 512 -0.06 -31.07 33.44
C SER A 512 0.82 -29.87 33.69
N TRP A 513 0.41 -29.05 34.66
CA TRP A 513 1.16 -27.87 35.10
C TRP A 513 1.07 -27.73 36.62
N TYR A 514 1.91 -26.84 37.14
CA TYR A 514 1.88 -26.43 38.54
C TYR A 514 1.52 -24.95 38.58
N GLY A 515 0.46 -24.61 39.31
CA GLY A 515 0.09 -23.22 39.55
C GLY A 515 0.78 -22.65 40.78
N ASN A 516 0.74 -21.33 40.94
CA ASN A 516 1.37 -20.64 42.05
C ASN A 516 0.48 -19.56 42.68
N LYS A 517 1.05 -18.50 43.27
CA LYS A 517 0.31 -17.39 43.92
C LYS A 517 0.87 -16.02 43.51
N THR A 518 1.68 -16.01 42.48
CA THR A 518 2.43 -14.87 41.99
C THR A 518 1.71 -14.43 40.74
N LYS A 519 1.34 -13.15 40.66
CA LYS A 519 0.88 -12.59 39.39
C LYS A 519 2.00 -12.83 38.37
N GLU A 520 1.64 -13.57 37.34
CA GLU A 520 2.47 -13.86 36.18
C GLU A 520 1.63 -13.58 34.92
N GLU A 521 2.16 -13.89 33.75
CA GLU A 521 1.44 -13.74 32.51
C GLU A 521 0.78 -15.04 32.05
N ASP A 522 -0.18 -14.94 31.12
CA ASP A 522 -0.79 -16.11 30.50
C ASP A 522 0.29 -16.90 29.72
N ARG A 523 0.44 -18.19 30.00
CA ARG A 523 1.48 -19.03 29.38
C ARG A 523 0.89 -19.94 28.31
N LYS A 524 1.51 -19.99 27.13
CA LYS A 524 1.09 -20.86 26.01
C LYS A 524 2.10 -21.97 25.75
N TYR A 525 1.64 -23.22 25.81
CA TYR A 525 2.48 -24.41 25.58
C TYR A 525 2.06 -25.14 24.31
N CYS A 526 3.03 -25.43 23.44
CA CYS A 526 2.83 -26.35 22.33
C CYS A 526 2.80 -27.78 22.84
N VAL A 527 1.72 -28.50 22.52
CA VAL A 527 1.49 -29.88 22.95
C VAL A 527 1.47 -30.79 21.73
N GLY A 528 2.49 -31.65 21.66
CA GLY A 528 2.65 -32.68 20.64
C GLY A 528 3.02 -34.03 21.27
N GLY A 529 3.71 -34.89 20.53
CA GLY A 529 4.24 -36.15 21.10
C GLY A 529 3.37 -37.38 20.84
N VAL A 530 2.57 -37.35 19.79
CA VAL A 530 1.93 -38.55 19.23
C VAL A 530 2.74 -39.06 18.06
N ASN A 531 2.86 -40.38 17.92
CA ASN A 531 3.55 -41.04 16.82
C ASN A 531 2.60 -42.02 16.12
N ILE A 532 2.84 -42.32 14.85
CA ILE A 532 2.09 -43.37 14.15
C ILE A 532 2.70 -44.72 14.51
N PHE A 533 1.92 -45.58 15.17
CA PHE A 533 2.31 -46.95 15.44
C PHE A 533 2.01 -47.86 14.24
N ALA A 534 0.80 -47.74 13.70
CA ALA A 534 0.35 -48.47 12.52
C ALA A 534 -0.81 -47.72 11.84
N LYS A 535 -1.08 -48.04 10.59
CA LYS A 535 -2.20 -47.51 9.81
C LYS A 535 -2.58 -48.51 8.71
N SER A 536 -3.74 -48.34 8.10
CA SER A 536 -4.07 -49.05 6.86
C SER A 536 -3.09 -48.69 5.73
N ASP A 537 -2.84 -49.64 4.83
CA ASP A 537 -1.91 -49.46 3.70
C ASP A 537 -2.44 -48.44 2.68
N ASN A 538 -3.76 -48.39 2.50
CA ASN A 538 -4.48 -47.48 1.60
C ASN A 538 -4.74 -46.09 2.19
N LEU A 539 -4.07 -45.73 3.28
CA LEU A 539 -4.24 -44.45 3.97
C LEU A 539 -2.91 -43.70 4.05
N THR A 540 -2.89 -42.42 3.70
CA THR A 540 -1.71 -41.55 3.79
C THR A 540 -1.89 -40.58 4.96
N ILE A 541 -1.02 -40.66 5.96
CA ILE A 541 -0.95 -39.63 7.01
C ILE A 541 -0.19 -38.45 6.42
N ARG A 542 -0.88 -37.35 6.21
CA ARG A 542 -0.30 -36.17 5.57
C ARG A 542 0.43 -35.29 6.59
N ASP A 543 -0.18 -35.07 7.75
CA ASP A 543 0.40 -34.24 8.82
C ASP A 543 -0.11 -34.63 10.22
N ILE A 544 0.66 -34.27 11.26
CA ILE A 544 0.28 -34.35 12.68
C ILE A 544 0.36 -32.95 13.26
N LYS A 545 -0.78 -32.25 13.30
CA LYS A 545 -0.88 -30.87 13.76
C LYS A 545 -0.83 -30.82 15.29
N PRO A 546 0.13 -30.10 15.90
CA PRO A 546 0.17 -29.93 17.35
C PRO A 546 -0.99 -29.07 17.84
N GLY A 547 -1.33 -29.23 19.11
CA GLY A 547 -2.30 -28.39 19.80
C GLY A 547 -1.59 -27.42 20.74
N TYR A 548 -2.31 -26.45 21.27
CA TYR A 548 -1.79 -25.49 22.23
C TYR A 548 -2.64 -25.46 23.49
N VAL A 549 -1.99 -25.44 24.65
CA VAL A 549 -2.64 -25.20 25.94
C VAL A 549 -2.25 -23.81 26.43
N THR A 550 -3.23 -22.94 26.60
CA THR A 550 -3.07 -21.63 27.23
C THR A 550 -3.47 -21.72 28.69
N ILE A 551 -2.53 -21.43 29.58
CA ILE A 551 -2.76 -21.32 31.03
C ILE A 551 -2.95 -19.84 31.34
N LYS A 552 -4.12 -19.49 31.85
CA LYS A 552 -4.44 -18.12 32.26
C LYS A 552 -4.05 -17.89 33.70
N ASP A 553 -3.20 -16.91 33.95
CA ASP A 553 -2.85 -16.55 35.33
C ASP A 553 -4.08 -15.92 36.01
N ASP A 554 -4.51 -16.48 37.14
CA ASP A 554 -5.64 -16.02 37.93
C ASP A 554 -5.24 -15.38 39.27
N ASP A 555 -3.94 -15.22 39.51
CA ASP A 555 -3.42 -14.51 40.67
C ASP A 555 -3.60 -12.98 40.56
N LYS A 556 -3.69 -12.33 41.72
CA LYS A 556 -3.77 -10.86 41.79
C LYS A 556 -2.45 -10.29 42.25
N ASP A 557 -1.95 -9.26 41.57
CA ASP A 557 -0.78 -8.54 42.04
C ASP A 557 -1.12 -7.75 43.33
N PRO A 558 -0.47 -8.02 44.47
CA PRO A 558 -0.59 -7.17 45.65
C PRO A 558 -0.08 -5.72 45.44
N ASN A 559 0.58 -5.44 44.31
CA ASN A 559 1.05 -4.12 43.87
C ASN A 559 0.37 -3.62 42.58
N ASP A 560 -0.80 -4.12 42.17
CA ASP A 560 -1.53 -3.75 40.92
C ASP A 560 -1.68 -2.22 40.68
N ASP A 561 -1.48 -1.41 41.73
CA ASP A 561 -1.40 0.06 41.66
C ASP A 561 0.00 0.63 41.29
N LYS A 562 0.99 -0.21 40.97
CA LYS A 562 2.35 0.18 40.57
C LYS A 562 2.67 -0.41 39.19
N PRO A 563 2.92 0.43 38.17
CA PRO A 563 3.27 -0.07 36.85
C PRO A 563 4.55 -0.89 36.90
N GLU A 564 4.58 -2.02 36.19
CA GLU A 564 5.82 -2.68 35.84
C GLU A 564 6.69 -1.72 35.02
N THR A 565 7.96 -1.57 35.40
CA THR A 565 8.84 -0.58 34.80
C THR A 565 9.62 -1.17 33.63
N TYR A 566 9.08 -1.01 32.43
CA TYR A 566 9.78 -1.18 31.15
C TYR A 566 10.34 0.17 30.70
N ASP A 567 11.56 0.20 30.16
CA ASP A 567 12.25 1.46 29.80
C ASP A 567 12.77 1.49 28.34
N PRO A 568 11.88 1.36 27.33
CA PRO A 568 12.27 1.55 25.95
C PRO A 568 12.86 2.96 25.69
N LEU A 569 13.84 3.02 24.82
CA LEU A 569 14.58 4.21 24.44
C LEU A 569 13.78 5.00 23.40
N ALA A 570 13.45 6.24 23.76
CA ALA A 570 12.69 7.15 22.91
C ALA A 570 13.52 8.36 22.46
N ILE A 571 13.19 8.90 21.29
CA ILE A 571 13.72 10.12 20.70
C ILE A 571 12.62 11.18 20.69
N ASP A 572 12.99 12.36 21.18
CA ASP A 572 12.19 13.57 21.08
C ASP A 572 12.40 14.19 19.69
N LEU A 573 11.35 14.19 18.84
CA LEU A 573 11.46 14.68 17.47
C LEU A 573 11.09 16.17 17.34
N ASN A 574 10.36 16.74 18.31
CA ASN A 574 9.86 18.11 18.25
C ASN A 574 10.57 19.07 19.22
N ASN A 575 11.52 18.56 20.01
CA ASN A 575 12.32 19.26 21.00
C ASN A 575 11.48 19.90 22.14
N ASP A 576 10.45 19.20 22.61
CA ASP A 576 9.63 19.60 23.76
C ASP A 576 9.68 18.65 24.97
N GLY A 577 10.57 17.66 24.89
CA GLY A 577 10.81 16.61 25.88
C GLY A 577 9.93 15.39 25.68
N ILE A 578 10.44 14.20 26.05
CA ILE A 578 9.69 12.95 25.89
C ILE A 578 8.39 12.98 26.69
N LYS A 579 7.28 12.67 26.01
CA LYS A 579 5.94 12.62 26.59
C LYS A 579 5.32 11.25 26.38
N GLY A 580 4.63 10.80 27.42
CA GLY A 580 3.83 9.59 27.38
C GLY A 580 2.34 9.90 27.43
N THR A 581 1.55 9.01 26.84
CA THR A 581 0.11 8.94 27.00
C THR A 581 -0.24 8.30 28.35
N ASN A 582 -1.44 8.60 28.86
CA ASN A 582 -1.94 7.91 30.05
C ASN A 582 -2.24 6.44 29.71
N LEU A 583 -2.01 5.54 30.66
CA LEU A 583 -2.44 4.16 30.57
C LEU A 583 -3.97 4.13 30.55
N ASP A 584 -4.55 3.96 29.36
CA ASP A 584 -6.00 4.00 29.14
C ASP A 584 -6.56 2.69 28.56
N TYR A 585 -5.74 1.64 28.53
CA TYR A 585 -6.06 0.29 28.05
C TYR A 585 -6.42 0.19 26.56
N LYS A 586 -6.10 1.21 25.73
CA LYS A 586 -6.33 1.16 24.28
C LYS A 586 -5.17 0.59 23.49
N ILE A 587 -3.94 0.81 23.95
CA ILE A 587 -2.73 0.33 23.29
C ILE A 587 -2.26 -0.91 24.03
N ASN A 588 -2.09 -2.01 23.32
CA ASN A 588 -1.54 -3.25 23.88
C ASN A 588 -0.28 -3.66 23.11
N PHE A 589 0.82 -3.90 23.81
CA PHE A 589 2.12 -4.24 23.21
C PHE A 589 2.86 -5.22 24.12
N ASP A 590 3.49 -6.23 23.53
CA ASP A 590 4.27 -7.26 24.25
C ASP A 590 5.63 -6.65 24.60
N LEU A 591 5.79 -6.03 25.77
CA LEU A 591 7.04 -5.31 26.10
C LEU A 591 8.19 -6.23 26.53
N ASP A 592 7.91 -7.49 26.86
CA ASP A 592 8.90 -8.42 27.41
C ASP A 592 9.15 -9.69 26.56
N ASN A 593 8.47 -9.78 25.42
CA ASN A 593 8.58 -10.81 24.40
C ASN A 593 8.21 -12.22 24.89
N ASN A 594 7.06 -12.34 25.55
CA ASN A 594 6.53 -13.62 26.01
C ASN A 594 5.34 -14.15 25.20
N GLY A 595 4.86 -13.37 24.21
CA GLY A 595 3.76 -13.72 23.31
C GLY A 595 2.38 -13.25 23.78
N PHE A 596 2.30 -12.47 24.84
CA PHE A 596 1.11 -11.77 25.32
C PHE A 596 1.27 -10.25 25.12
N LYS A 597 0.19 -9.50 24.87
CA LYS A 597 0.25 -8.04 24.67
C LYS A 597 -0.48 -7.35 25.81
N GLU A 598 0.25 -6.58 26.61
CA GLU A 598 -0.29 -5.90 27.79
C GLU A 598 -0.74 -4.49 27.44
N ALA A 599 -1.80 -4.03 28.10
CA ALA A 599 -2.17 -2.63 28.07
C ALA A 599 -1.01 -1.76 28.56
N THR A 600 -0.58 -0.83 27.73
CA THR A 600 0.58 0.01 28.03
C THR A 600 0.29 1.48 27.80
N SER A 601 1.02 2.33 28.54
CA SER A 601 1.20 3.73 28.18
C SER A 601 2.15 3.80 27.00
N TRP A 602 1.93 4.75 26.09
CA TRP A 602 2.75 4.87 24.88
C TRP A 602 3.42 6.23 24.79
N ILE A 603 4.41 6.38 23.91
CA ILE A 603 4.95 7.70 23.54
C ILE A 603 3.89 8.53 22.81
N ASP A 604 4.00 9.85 22.84
CA ASP A 604 3.11 10.72 22.07
C ASP A 604 3.49 10.75 20.57
N ASN A 605 2.57 11.21 19.72
CA ASN A 605 2.70 11.19 18.26
C ASN A 605 3.80 12.10 17.69
N ASN A 606 4.53 12.85 18.52
CA ASN A 606 5.68 13.67 18.15
C ASN A 606 7.02 13.10 18.66
N ASP A 607 6.99 11.94 19.33
CA ASP A 607 8.17 11.20 19.76
C ASP A 607 8.25 9.87 18.98
N ALA A 608 9.39 9.20 19.06
CA ALA A 608 9.57 7.89 18.45
C ALA A 608 10.35 6.93 19.34
N PHE A 609 10.06 5.63 19.25
CA PHE A 609 10.99 4.61 19.72
C PHE A 609 12.05 4.33 18.65
N ILE A 610 13.27 4.06 19.10
CA ILE A 610 14.28 3.45 18.23
C ILE A 610 14.01 1.95 18.21
N THR A 611 13.96 1.36 17.03
CA THR A 611 13.54 -0.03 16.84
C THR A 611 14.39 -0.74 15.80
N ILE A 612 14.33 -2.06 15.80
CA ILE A 612 14.87 -2.92 14.75
C ILE A 612 13.96 -4.14 14.63
N ASP A 613 13.44 -4.38 13.43
CA ASP A 613 12.74 -5.63 13.12
C ASP A 613 13.77 -6.75 13.13
N LYS A 614 13.73 -7.58 14.18
CA LYS A 614 14.78 -8.59 14.42
C LYS A 614 14.53 -9.85 13.61
N ASN A 615 13.26 -10.19 13.39
CA ASN A 615 12.88 -11.45 12.75
C ASN A 615 12.59 -11.26 11.24
N ASN A 616 12.67 -10.02 10.73
CA ASN A 616 12.37 -9.61 9.36
C ASN A 616 10.95 -9.99 8.94
N ASN A 617 9.98 -9.87 9.85
CA ASN A 617 8.56 -10.12 9.57
C ASN A 617 7.80 -8.87 9.10
N GLY A 618 8.47 -7.72 9.00
CA GLY A 618 7.90 -6.46 8.55
C GLY A 618 7.16 -5.68 9.65
N ALA A 619 7.20 -6.13 10.90
CA ALA A 619 6.51 -5.50 12.02
C ALA A 619 7.42 -5.37 13.25
N ILE A 620 7.22 -4.29 14.01
CA ILE A 620 7.75 -4.18 15.38
C ILE A 620 6.65 -4.64 16.31
N ASP A 621 6.69 -5.90 16.73
CA ASP A 621 5.53 -6.55 17.36
C ASP A 621 5.76 -6.96 18.82
N ASN A 622 7.00 -6.86 19.30
CA ASN A 622 7.38 -7.16 20.68
C ASN A 622 8.60 -6.36 21.18
N GLY A 623 8.86 -6.38 22.48
CA GLY A 623 9.88 -5.59 23.15
C GLY A 623 11.31 -6.03 22.86
N SER A 624 11.52 -7.21 22.28
CA SER A 624 12.85 -7.61 21.80
C SER A 624 13.32 -6.72 20.64
N GLU A 625 12.40 -6.07 19.93
CA GLU A 625 12.64 -5.20 18.77
C GLU A 625 12.76 -3.72 19.16
N LEU A 626 12.60 -3.41 20.44
CA LEU A 626 12.87 -2.12 21.05
C LEU A 626 14.24 -2.11 21.75
N PHE A 627 14.85 -0.93 21.86
CA PHE A 627 16.05 -0.72 22.67
C PHE A 627 15.65 -0.37 24.12
N GLY A 628 16.01 -1.16 25.13
CA GLY A 628 15.62 -0.96 26.54
C GLY A 628 16.21 -2.01 27.49
N ASN A 629 15.73 -2.08 28.74
CA ASN A 629 16.13 -3.06 29.77
C ASN A 629 15.64 -4.49 29.48
N LYS A 630 14.66 -4.65 28.59
CA LYS A 630 14.18 -5.92 28.06
C LYS A 630 14.67 -6.18 26.62
N SER A 631 15.67 -5.45 26.13
CA SER A 631 16.34 -5.83 24.88
C SER A 631 17.02 -7.19 25.06
N ILE A 632 16.36 -8.25 24.59
CA ILE A 632 16.88 -9.61 24.71
C ILE A 632 17.97 -9.85 23.64
N SER A 633 19.09 -10.42 24.09
CA SER A 633 20.10 -11.07 23.25
C SER A 633 19.88 -12.59 23.29
N ASN A 634 19.67 -13.23 22.14
CA ASN A 634 19.47 -14.67 22.05
C ASN A 634 20.49 -15.33 21.11
N ASN A 635 21.26 -16.31 21.60
CA ASN A 635 21.69 -17.40 20.73
C ASN A 635 20.38 -18.10 20.27
N ALA A 636 19.98 -18.19 19.00
CA ALA A 636 20.63 -17.90 17.73
C ALA A 636 20.01 -16.68 17.03
N TYR A 637 20.81 -16.03 16.16
CA TYR A 637 20.57 -14.77 15.44
C TYR A 637 20.94 -13.47 16.22
N ALA A 638 22.21 -13.37 16.66
CA ALA A 638 22.82 -12.16 17.26
C ALA A 638 22.65 -10.92 16.35
N TYR A 639 22.36 -9.72 16.86
CA TYR A 639 23.22 -8.93 17.77
C TYR A 639 22.45 -8.25 18.92
N THR A 640 22.78 -8.60 20.16
CA THR A 640 23.23 -7.69 21.25
C THR A 640 24.00 -8.56 22.26
N ASN A 641 24.78 -7.99 23.17
CA ASN A 641 25.42 -8.67 24.29
C ASN A 641 24.36 -9.05 25.35
N PRO A 642 24.33 -10.31 25.87
CA PRO A 642 23.40 -10.72 26.94
C PRO A 642 23.63 -10.02 28.29
N ASN A 643 24.51 -9.02 28.35
CA ASN A 643 24.82 -8.22 29.52
C ASN A 643 24.44 -6.73 29.38
N ALA A 644 23.78 -6.31 28.29
CA ALA A 644 23.32 -4.92 28.16
C ALA A 644 22.27 -4.61 29.25
N LYS A 645 22.51 -3.56 30.04
CA LYS A 645 21.68 -3.22 31.21
C LYS A 645 20.60 -2.18 30.93
N ASN A 646 20.63 -1.54 29.76
CA ASN A 646 19.72 -0.47 29.34
C ASN A 646 19.77 -0.28 27.81
N GLY A 647 18.83 0.50 27.26
CA GLY A 647 18.71 0.74 25.82
C GLY A 647 19.91 1.46 25.18
N PHE A 648 20.66 2.29 25.91
CA PHE A 648 21.84 2.97 25.36
C PHE A 648 23.01 2.00 25.15
N GLU A 649 23.23 1.08 26.10
CA GLU A 649 24.24 0.03 25.94
C GLU A 649 23.90 -0.87 24.75
N ALA A 650 22.63 -1.23 24.57
CA ALA A 650 22.16 -2.00 23.42
C ALA A 650 22.36 -1.26 22.09
N LEU A 651 22.08 0.06 22.05
CA LEU A 651 22.27 0.88 20.85
C LEU A 651 23.75 1.06 20.48
N SER A 652 24.64 1.15 21.48
CA SER A 652 26.07 1.35 21.25
C SER A 652 26.74 0.23 20.45
N GLU A 653 26.13 -0.96 20.37
CA GLU A 653 26.65 -2.06 19.56
C GLU A 653 26.47 -1.87 18.05
N PHE A 654 25.67 -0.88 17.65
CA PHE A 654 25.48 -0.50 16.26
C PHE A 654 26.59 0.43 15.75
N ASP A 655 27.49 0.90 16.64
CA ASP A 655 28.70 1.66 16.31
C ASP A 655 29.78 0.70 15.82
N SER A 656 29.72 0.36 14.54
CA SER A 656 30.61 -0.62 13.91
C SER A 656 32.04 -0.10 13.76
N ASN A 657 32.21 1.22 13.69
CA ASN A 657 33.50 1.87 13.50
C ASN A 657 34.16 2.30 14.84
N ASN A 658 33.43 2.20 15.96
CA ASN A 658 33.78 2.56 17.34
C ASN A 658 34.19 4.04 17.52
N ASP A 659 33.55 4.96 16.81
CA ASP A 659 33.80 6.41 16.92
C ASP A 659 32.89 7.12 17.95
N GLY A 660 31.95 6.38 18.54
CA GLY A 660 30.98 6.85 19.52
C GLY A 660 29.74 7.51 18.91
N ILE A 661 29.56 7.40 17.60
CA ILE A 661 28.44 7.97 16.83
C ILE A 661 27.76 6.83 16.07
N ILE A 662 26.42 6.79 16.11
CA ILE A 662 25.62 5.90 15.27
C ILE A 662 25.19 6.71 14.04
N ASP A 663 25.84 6.48 12.89
CA ASP A 663 25.53 7.20 11.65
C ASP A 663 25.62 6.32 10.39
N ILE A 664 25.43 6.93 9.21
CA ILE A 664 25.43 6.23 7.92
C ILE A 664 26.75 5.49 7.60
N ASN A 665 27.84 5.76 8.34
CA ASN A 665 29.10 5.04 8.22
C ASN A 665 29.09 3.71 8.98
N ASP A 666 28.02 3.40 9.72
CA ASP A 666 27.84 2.13 10.41
C ASP A 666 27.13 1.08 9.57
N GLU A 667 27.66 -0.15 9.61
CA GLU A 667 27.20 -1.28 8.78
C GLU A 667 25.70 -1.55 8.91
N LYS A 668 25.11 -1.32 10.09
CA LYS A 668 23.70 -1.63 10.39
C LYS A 668 22.83 -0.40 10.62
N PHE A 669 23.33 0.80 10.32
CA PHE A 669 22.54 2.02 10.51
C PHE A 669 21.22 2.00 9.75
N ALA A 670 21.24 1.47 8.52
CA ALA A 670 20.06 1.36 7.67
C ALA A 670 18.99 0.39 8.19
N ASN A 671 19.29 -0.42 9.22
CA ASN A 671 18.36 -1.37 9.81
C ASN A 671 17.62 -0.78 11.03
N LEU A 672 18.04 0.41 11.50
CA LEU A 672 17.36 1.10 12.58
C LEU A 672 16.15 1.84 12.05
N ASN A 673 15.01 1.65 12.71
CA ASN A 673 13.75 2.30 12.36
C ASN A 673 13.27 3.18 13.52
N LEU A 674 12.43 4.16 13.18
CA LEU A 674 11.69 4.95 14.16
C LEU A 674 10.23 4.48 14.16
N LEU A 675 9.76 4.03 15.32
CA LEU A 675 8.37 3.70 15.53
C LEU A 675 7.68 4.91 16.18
N VAL A 676 6.82 5.58 15.41
CA VAL A 676 5.98 6.70 15.85
C VAL A 676 4.59 6.20 16.27
N ALA A 677 3.93 6.95 17.17
CA ALA A 677 2.63 6.59 17.74
C ALA A 677 1.41 6.87 16.84
#